data_AF-A0AA36CE41-F1
#
_entry.id   AF-A0AA36CE41-F1
#
_cell.length_a   1.000
_cell.length_b   1.000
_cell.length_c   1.000
_cell.angle_alpha   90.00
_cell.angle_beta   90.00
_cell.angle_gamma   90.00
#
_symmetry.space_group_name_H-M   'P 1'
#
loop_
_entity.id
_entity.type
_entity.pdbx_description
1 polymer ?
#
loop_
_entity_poly.entity_id
_entity_poly.type
_entity_poly.pdbx_seq_one_letter_code
_entity_poly.pdbx_strand_id
1 'polypeptide(L)'
;MSIGRVLSDPSADQIFFDSPSESNLGNSLVDRAPETQKTGDVRHMVDLSLECDVEASSRQAMVVCLTDGSPETFWECGEEDKSRARALTLTFRGNGTTPVLLAIFFDNVRDEMFRTNAVQIRAMLPDGSKRNLHTQQLDVQFVGWVKACVFGAQQAQIILRGPYPAQRIRQAFSDEMAEEQHGTLRQRVIDLLFSRVQLQPLQTHVCTQIANALEREVISLRDRGKRNYSYACGLMHILTRICASRKGTEVFSARNYLLLTLSELLLFSPQVVQCQILETIEKLLGVFSPSQTTKGNDPEPFCENHDDGRTLAQVYCEVCRSNLCRDCFSILHLNKKNRSHEVRLLGSSNSAPQVEIHDGCSRLRLPNMLVLFHGQTLNGLVELSVDPLFPTGSSFHNRPLASQNPSASTHLPSNKCRFCEAPLSGETQVLEGVCGHTECQEFNRIACQKSLPCGHRCCGIAGEESCLECMQCPREGTSQDGDDVCVICFTDRLGAAPCIKIECGHIFHYACVRAVLEKRWNGPRILFRFMNCPLCNGEMEHPGIRDLIEPLKALKTEVLQKSKLRLEYDGMMDCQAVVSPNSEFYNQPEAYAMERYVYVQCHKCSKAYFGGESRCQLPLDSSQYNPAELICGGCSDVTGAQICGRHGVEYLEYKCRYCCSIAVYFCFGTTHFCASCHDDFQRLVSLPKHLLPKCPAGPRATQLEDAAGCPLKLEHPATGEEFAIGCGICRNLSTF
;
A
#
# COMPACT_ATOMS: atom_id res chain seq x y z
N MET A 1 -40.49 -10.64 -1.45
CA MET A 1 -39.76 -9.35 -1.23
C MET A 1 -38.40 -9.44 -1.95
N SER A 2 -37.48 -8.47 -1.87
CA SER A 2 -36.14 -8.61 -2.49
C SER A 2 -35.00 -8.41 -1.49
N ILE A 3 -33.87 -9.09 -1.71
CA ILE A 3 -32.63 -9.02 -0.89
C ILE A 3 -32.27 -7.58 -0.53
N GLY A 4 -32.25 -6.70 -1.53
CA GLY A 4 -31.93 -5.29 -1.34
C GLY A 4 -32.86 -4.51 -0.39
N ARG A 5 -34.11 -4.98 -0.14
CA ARG A 5 -34.97 -4.40 0.90
C ARG A 5 -34.60 -4.88 2.30
N VAL A 6 -34.31 -6.18 2.46
CA VAL A 6 -33.91 -6.79 3.74
C VAL A 6 -32.57 -6.22 4.21
N LEU A 7 -31.59 -6.09 3.30
CA LEU A 7 -30.30 -5.47 3.60
C LEU A 7 -30.42 -3.96 3.88
N SER A 8 -31.42 -3.27 3.32
CA SER A 8 -31.62 -1.83 3.56
C SER A 8 -32.35 -1.47 4.86
N ASP A 9 -32.90 -2.45 5.57
CA ASP A 9 -33.66 -2.23 6.81
C ASP A 9 -32.73 -2.20 8.03
N PRO A 10 -32.51 -1.05 8.70
CA PRO A 10 -31.50 -0.89 9.75
C PRO A 10 -31.90 -1.48 11.12
N SER A 11 -33.06 -2.13 11.24
CA SER A 11 -33.67 -2.51 12.53
C SER A 11 -32.86 -3.51 13.40
N ALA A 12 -31.84 -4.18 12.86
CA ALA A 12 -30.96 -5.07 13.63
C ALA A 12 -29.48 -5.12 13.18
N ASP A 13 -28.97 -4.16 12.40
CA ASP A 13 -27.65 -4.25 11.73
C ASP A 13 -26.40 -4.11 12.63
N GLN A 14 -26.52 -4.35 13.93
CA GLN A 14 -25.44 -4.10 14.90
C GLN A 14 -24.30 -5.13 14.90
N ILE A 15 -24.46 -6.31 14.28
CA ILE A 15 -23.52 -7.45 14.41
C ILE A 15 -23.11 -8.05 13.06
N PHE A 16 -23.55 -7.50 11.92
CA PHE A 16 -23.23 -8.08 10.59
C PHE A 16 -21.73 -8.06 10.27
N PHE A 17 -20.98 -7.14 10.89
CA PHE A 17 -19.54 -6.94 10.65
C PHE A 17 -18.65 -7.36 11.83
N ASP A 18 -19.23 -7.84 12.93
CA ASP A 18 -18.46 -8.43 14.04
C ASP A 18 -18.03 -9.85 13.67
N SER A 19 -16.86 -9.96 13.05
CA SER A 19 -16.10 -11.21 13.03
C SER A 19 -15.86 -11.70 14.47
N PRO A 20 -15.81 -13.02 14.73
CA PRO A 20 -15.95 -13.54 16.08
C PRO A 20 -14.72 -13.29 16.98
N SER A 21 -14.79 -12.20 17.74
CA SER A 21 -14.15 -11.95 19.05
C SER A 21 -12.62 -12.09 19.16
N GLU A 22 -11.89 -10.99 19.00
CA GLU A 22 -10.69 -10.72 19.81
C GLU A 22 -11.09 -10.08 21.14
N SER A 23 -11.69 -10.87 22.03
CA SER A 23 -12.07 -10.40 23.37
C SER A 23 -12.06 -11.51 24.40
N ASN A 24 -10.90 -12.15 24.60
CA ASN A 24 -10.41 -12.70 25.88
C ASN A 24 -9.09 -13.48 25.69
N LEU A 25 -7.95 -12.80 25.66
CA LEU A 25 -6.64 -13.41 25.96
C LEU A 25 -5.68 -12.34 26.47
N GLY A 26 -5.37 -12.40 27.77
CA GLY A 26 -4.30 -11.59 28.35
C GLY A 26 -2.94 -12.28 28.20
N ASN A 27 -1.89 -11.48 28.07
CA ASN A 27 -0.48 -11.79 28.32
C ASN A 27 0.00 -13.25 28.07
N SER A 28 0.49 -13.52 26.86
CA SER A 28 1.72 -14.30 26.71
C SER A 28 2.49 -13.87 25.47
N LEU A 29 3.81 -13.88 25.58
CA LEU A 29 4.76 -13.73 24.47
C LEU A 29 4.82 -15.01 23.62
N VAL A 30 5.56 -14.90 22.49
CA VAL A 30 6.10 -15.94 21.59
C VAL A 30 5.35 -16.15 20.25
N ASP A 31 6.08 -15.83 19.17
CA ASP A 31 6.03 -16.22 17.75
C ASP A 31 4.69 -16.44 17.03
N ARG A 32 4.47 -15.64 15.97
CA ARG A 32 3.69 -16.02 14.77
C ARG A 32 4.41 -15.64 13.48
N ALA A 33 4.35 -16.56 12.52
CA ALA A 33 4.91 -16.47 11.17
C ALA A 33 4.12 -15.48 10.28
N PRO A 34 4.65 -15.03 9.12
CA PRO A 34 4.01 -13.99 8.32
C PRO A 34 2.69 -14.46 7.71
N GLU A 35 1.61 -13.71 7.97
CA GLU A 35 0.32 -13.94 7.33
C GLU A 35 0.34 -13.47 5.87
N THR A 36 -0.03 -14.36 4.95
CA THR A 36 -0.21 -14.05 3.53
C THR A 36 -1.33 -13.04 3.34
N GLN A 37 -1.10 -11.98 2.55
CA GLN A 37 -2.10 -11.00 2.14
C GLN A 37 -3.39 -11.70 1.65
N LYS A 38 -4.50 -11.49 2.37
CA LYS A 38 -5.83 -11.84 1.86
C LYS A 38 -6.33 -10.69 0.99
N THR A 39 -6.45 -10.95 -0.30
CA THR A 39 -7.19 -10.10 -1.24
C THR A 39 -8.64 -10.00 -0.78
N GLY A 40 -9.17 -8.78 -0.65
CA GLY A 40 -10.60 -8.57 -0.43
C GLY A 40 -11.40 -9.04 -1.64
N ASP A 41 -12.49 -9.75 -1.40
CA ASP A 41 -13.32 -10.37 -2.44
C ASP A 41 -14.78 -9.89 -2.29
N VAL A 42 -15.38 -9.43 -3.38
CA VAL A 42 -16.71 -8.81 -3.41
C VAL A 42 -17.65 -9.71 -4.19
N ARG A 43 -18.64 -10.30 -3.51
CA ARG A 43 -19.57 -11.27 -4.09
C ARG A 43 -21.02 -10.86 -3.84
N HIS A 44 -21.90 -11.08 -4.81
CA HIS A 44 -23.34 -10.79 -4.70
C HIS A 44 -24.04 -11.91 -3.92
N MET A 45 -25.21 -11.65 -3.32
CA MET A 45 -25.95 -12.63 -2.52
C MET A 45 -27.24 -13.12 -3.20
N VAL A 46 -27.62 -14.40 -3.04
CA VAL A 46 -28.80 -15.04 -3.67
C VAL A 46 -29.71 -15.77 -2.66
N ASP A 47 -31.00 -15.45 -2.71
CA ASP A 47 -32.08 -15.98 -1.85
C ASP A 47 -32.23 -17.50 -1.95
N LEU A 48 -31.86 -18.22 -0.88
CA LEU A 48 -32.02 -19.66 -0.68
C LEU A 48 -33.29 -20.04 0.11
N SER A 49 -34.19 -19.11 0.41
CA SER A 49 -35.32 -19.36 1.33
C SER A 49 -36.29 -20.45 0.86
N LEU A 50 -36.29 -20.77 -0.44
CA LEU A 50 -37.08 -21.86 -1.02
C LEU A 50 -36.31 -23.19 -1.13
N GLU A 51 -35.00 -23.19 -0.84
CA GLU A 51 -34.12 -24.35 -0.93
C GLU A 51 -33.73 -24.94 0.44
N CYS A 52 -33.95 -24.20 1.52
CA CYS A 52 -33.73 -24.67 2.89
C CYS A 52 -34.91 -25.52 3.41
N ASP A 53 -34.61 -26.60 4.13
CA ASP A 53 -35.62 -27.42 4.79
C ASP A 53 -35.98 -26.78 6.14
N VAL A 54 -37.20 -26.27 6.27
CA VAL A 54 -37.66 -25.56 7.46
C VAL A 54 -38.60 -26.45 8.29
N GLU A 55 -38.11 -26.94 9.43
CA GLU A 55 -38.88 -27.70 10.40
C GLU A 55 -39.41 -26.79 11.52
N ALA A 56 -40.72 -26.75 11.71
CA ALA A 56 -41.37 -26.04 12.79
C ALA A 56 -41.68 -26.94 13.98
N SER A 57 -41.40 -26.45 15.18
CA SER A 57 -41.78 -27.07 16.46
C SER A 57 -43.28 -27.40 16.59
N SER A 58 -44.13 -26.72 15.82
CA SER A 58 -45.58 -26.90 15.74
C SER A 58 -46.13 -26.30 14.45
N ARG A 59 -47.32 -26.75 14.02
CA ARG A 59 -48.04 -26.25 12.84
C ARG A 59 -47.19 -26.16 11.55
N GLN A 60 -46.49 -27.24 11.22
CA GLN A 60 -45.64 -27.36 10.02
C GLN A 60 -46.30 -26.89 8.71
N ALA A 61 -47.61 -27.10 8.54
CA ALA A 61 -48.34 -26.66 7.36
C ALA A 61 -48.33 -25.14 7.13
N MET A 62 -48.11 -24.33 8.17
CA MET A 62 -48.02 -22.87 8.08
C MET A 62 -46.62 -22.36 7.69
N VAL A 63 -45.62 -23.23 7.57
CA VAL A 63 -44.23 -22.82 7.24
C VAL A 63 -44.12 -22.15 5.88
N VAL A 64 -44.95 -22.54 4.91
CA VAL A 64 -45.00 -21.92 3.57
C VAL A 64 -45.30 -20.41 3.62
N CYS A 65 -45.98 -19.94 4.67
CA CYS A 65 -46.27 -18.52 4.89
C CYS A 65 -45.03 -17.69 5.22
N LEU A 66 -43.89 -18.31 5.56
CA LEU A 66 -42.66 -17.60 5.89
C LEU A 66 -41.85 -17.19 4.66
N THR A 67 -42.04 -17.89 3.55
CA THR A 67 -41.23 -17.80 2.32
C THR A 67 -42.03 -17.31 1.11
N ASP A 68 -43.34 -17.06 1.26
CA ASP A 68 -44.21 -16.56 0.19
C ASP A 68 -43.97 -15.07 -0.17
N GLY A 69 -43.16 -14.37 0.62
CA GLY A 69 -42.79 -12.98 0.40
C GLY A 69 -43.89 -11.96 0.69
N SER A 70 -45.03 -12.36 1.25
CA SER A 70 -46.15 -11.53 1.72
C SER A 70 -45.99 -11.17 3.20
N PRO A 71 -46.19 -9.91 3.62
CA PRO A 71 -46.14 -9.52 5.03
C PRO A 71 -47.48 -9.74 5.75
N GLU A 72 -48.51 -10.25 5.07
CA GLU A 72 -49.86 -10.48 5.61
C GLU A 72 -50.05 -11.90 6.16
N THR A 73 -49.33 -12.86 5.59
CA THR A 73 -49.25 -14.26 6.02
C THR A 73 -48.22 -14.41 7.13
N PHE A 74 -48.32 -15.49 7.90
CA PHE A 74 -47.45 -15.76 9.05
C PHE A 74 -47.46 -17.25 9.42
N TRP A 75 -46.36 -17.71 10.02
CA TRP A 75 -46.35 -18.90 10.86
C TRP A 75 -46.71 -18.51 12.29
N GLU A 76 -47.58 -19.30 12.94
CA GLU A 76 -47.94 -19.15 14.35
C GLU A 76 -47.60 -20.46 15.07
N CYS A 77 -46.85 -20.42 16.16
CA CYS A 77 -46.59 -21.61 16.95
C CYS A 77 -47.84 -22.06 17.74
N GLY A 78 -48.06 -23.37 17.82
CA GLY A 78 -49.19 -23.96 18.52
C GLY A 78 -49.00 -24.00 20.05
N GLU A 79 -50.11 -24.07 20.77
CA GLU A 79 -50.14 -24.07 22.24
C GLU A 79 -49.96 -25.46 22.88
N GLU A 80 -49.86 -26.51 22.06
CA GLU A 80 -50.16 -27.90 22.43
C GLU A 80 -49.14 -28.55 23.40
N ASP A 81 -47.88 -28.11 23.41
CA ASP A 81 -46.83 -28.64 24.29
C ASP A 81 -46.09 -27.53 25.06
N LYS A 82 -46.47 -27.30 26.32
CA LYS A 82 -45.81 -26.30 27.21
C LYS A 82 -44.33 -26.61 27.51
N SER A 83 -43.86 -27.82 27.21
CA SER A 83 -42.49 -28.29 27.43
C SER A 83 -41.56 -28.16 26.22
N ARG A 84 -42.11 -27.95 25.01
CA ARG A 84 -41.33 -27.81 23.78
C ARG A 84 -40.93 -26.35 23.55
N ALA A 85 -39.69 -26.14 23.13
CA ALA A 85 -39.22 -24.81 22.74
C ALA A 85 -39.97 -24.35 21.48
N ARG A 86 -40.54 -23.14 21.53
CA ARG A 86 -41.19 -22.48 20.38
C ARG A 86 -40.10 -22.11 19.37
N ALA A 87 -39.90 -22.97 18.38
CA ALA A 87 -38.75 -22.90 17.49
C ALA A 87 -39.08 -23.20 16.03
N LEU A 88 -38.25 -22.63 15.16
CA LEU A 88 -38.08 -23.03 13.76
C LEU A 88 -36.64 -23.52 13.60
N THR A 89 -36.43 -24.57 12.82
CA THR A 89 -35.12 -25.15 12.56
C THR A 89 -34.92 -25.22 11.05
N LEU A 90 -34.00 -24.43 10.52
CA LEU A 90 -33.65 -24.37 9.10
C LEU A 90 -32.43 -25.25 8.86
N THR A 91 -32.54 -26.22 7.96
CA THR A 91 -31.44 -27.09 7.55
C THR A 91 -30.99 -26.69 6.15
N PHE A 92 -29.70 -26.39 6.00
CA PHE A 92 -29.13 -25.94 4.73
C PHE A 92 -28.61 -27.14 3.95
N ARG A 93 -29.09 -27.33 2.71
CA ARG A 93 -28.71 -28.46 1.86
C ARG A 93 -27.34 -28.19 1.24
N GLY A 94 -26.36 -29.05 1.52
CA GLY A 94 -24.95 -28.89 1.10
C GLY A 94 -24.67 -29.11 -0.40
N ASN A 95 -25.51 -28.60 -1.30
CA ASN A 95 -25.41 -28.77 -2.75
C ASN A 95 -24.38 -27.82 -3.40
N GLY A 96 -23.27 -27.53 -2.71
CA GLY A 96 -22.27 -26.53 -3.12
C GLY A 96 -22.60 -25.09 -2.69
N THR A 97 -23.80 -24.85 -2.16
CA THR A 97 -24.26 -23.57 -1.64
C THR A 97 -23.71 -23.31 -0.23
N THR A 98 -23.44 -22.03 0.11
CA THR A 98 -22.93 -21.66 1.44
C THR A 98 -23.83 -20.57 2.05
N PRO A 99 -24.62 -20.88 3.10
CA PRO A 99 -25.53 -19.91 3.69
C PRO A 99 -24.73 -18.84 4.44
N VAL A 100 -24.98 -17.56 4.16
CA VAL A 100 -24.29 -16.42 4.79
C VAL A 100 -25.19 -15.71 5.79
N LEU A 101 -26.44 -15.43 5.40
CA LEU A 101 -27.39 -14.64 6.19
C LEU A 101 -28.67 -15.45 6.48
N LEU A 102 -29.16 -15.32 7.71
CA LEU A 102 -30.53 -15.61 8.13
C LEU A 102 -31.21 -14.31 8.59
N ALA A 103 -32.37 -13.97 8.01
CA ALA A 103 -33.17 -12.80 8.38
C ALA A 103 -34.63 -13.18 8.67
N ILE A 104 -35.23 -12.58 9.70
CA ILE A 104 -36.55 -12.96 10.22
C ILE A 104 -37.37 -11.69 10.49
N PHE A 105 -38.56 -11.56 9.90
CA PHE A 105 -39.42 -10.38 10.07
C PHE A 105 -40.44 -10.56 11.19
N PHE A 106 -40.45 -9.59 12.11
CA PHE A 106 -41.41 -9.47 13.19
C PHE A 106 -42.21 -8.17 13.06
N ASP A 107 -43.48 -8.22 13.46
CA ASP A 107 -44.38 -7.08 13.45
C ASP A 107 -45.24 -7.11 14.72
N ASN A 108 -44.63 -6.79 15.85
CA ASN A 108 -45.28 -6.81 17.16
C ASN A 108 -46.43 -5.78 17.27
N VAL A 109 -46.51 -4.82 16.34
CA VAL A 109 -47.62 -3.85 16.23
C VAL A 109 -48.86 -4.52 15.65
N ARG A 110 -48.73 -5.32 14.58
CA ARG A 110 -49.88 -6.10 14.03
C ARG A 110 -50.15 -7.39 14.80
N ASP A 111 -49.15 -7.96 15.45
CA ASP A 111 -49.25 -9.20 16.23
C ASP A 111 -49.31 -8.93 17.75
N GLU A 112 -50.06 -7.92 18.18
CA GLU A 112 -50.13 -7.45 19.58
C GLU A 112 -50.37 -8.58 20.61
N MET A 113 -51.23 -9.55 20.27
CA MET A 113 -51.59 -10.72 21.11
C MET A 113 -50.70 -11.96 20.88
N PHE A 114 -49.73 -11.87 19.97
CA PHE A 114 -48.81 -12.94 19.57
C PHE A 114 -47.35 -12.46 19.49
N ARG A 115 -47.05 -11.33 20.15
CA ARG A 115 -45.77 -10.63 20.03
C ARG A 115 -44.60 -11.44 20.58
N THR A 116 -43.44 -11.27 19.96
CA THR A 116 -42.18 -11.87 20.42
C THR A 116 -41.39 -10.82 21.18
N ASN A 117 -41.00 -11.12 22.43
CA ASN A 117 -40.16 -10.24 23.26
C ASN A 117 -38.67 -10.56 23.17
N ALA A 118 -38.30 -11.80 22.83
CA ALA A 118 -36.90 -12.16 22.60
C ALA A 118 -36.75 -13.26 21.56
N VAL A 119 -35.68 -13.16 20.77
CA VAL A 119 -35.28 -14.13 19.75
C VAL A 119 -33.87 -14.61 20.06
N GLN A 120 -33.64 -15.91 19.98
CA GLN A 120 -32.32 -16.53 20.08
C GLN A 120 -32.07 -17.42 18.85
N ILE A 121 -30.95 -17.22 18.15
CA ILE A 121 -30.56 -17.98 16.97
C ILE A 121 -29.32 -18.81 17.30
N ARG A 122 -29.38 -20.12 17.13
CA ARG A 122 -28.28 -21.06 17.37
C ARG A 122 -27.93 -21.82 16.10
N ALA A 123 -26.65 -21.93 15.77
CA ALA A 123 -26.19 -22.82 14.70
C ALA A 123 -25.77 -24.19 15.24
N MET A 124 -25.96 -25.21 14.41
CA MET A 124 -25.18 -26.45 14.44
C MET A 124 -24.13 -26.38 13.32
N LEU A 125 -22.87 -26.59 13.67
CA LEU A 125 -21.76 -26.69 12.71
C LEU A 125 -21.62 -28.14 12.21
N PRO A 126 -20.91 -28.37 11.08
CA PRO A 126 -20.72 -29.72 10.51
C PRO A 126 -20.00 -30.73 11.43
N ASP A 127 -19.32 -30.25 12.46
CA ASP A 127 -18.70 -31.08 13.52
C ASP A 127 -19.70 -31.52 14.61
N GLY A 128 -20.98 -31.14 14.48
CA GLY A 128 -22.04 -31.41 15.45
C GLY A 128 -22.07 -30.45 16.65
N SER A 129 -21.14 -29.50 16.75
CA SER A 129 -21.12 -28.51 17.81
C SER A 129 -22.25 -27.50 17.67
N LYS A 130 -22.75 -26.99 18.81
CA LYS A 130 -23.86 -26.02 18.87
C LYS A 130 -23.37 -24.68 19.38
N ARG A 131 -23.53 -23.63 18.59
CA ARG A 131 -23.11 -22.25 18.90
C ARG A 131 -24.31 -21.31 18.98
N ASN A 132 -24.36 -20.44 19.99
CA ASN A 132 -25.30 -19.31 19.98
C ASN A 132 -24.75 -18.24 19.04
N LEU A 133 -25.51 -17.87 18.00
CA LEU A 133 -25.12 -16.87 17.00
C LEU A 133 -25.64 -15.48 17.37
N HIS A 134 -26.91 -15.39 17.76
CA HIS A 134 -27.56 -14.12 18.06
C HIS A 134 -28.57 -14.26 19.20
N THR A 135 -28.74 -13.21 19.99
CA THR A 135 -29.78 -13.13 21.03
C THR A 135 -30.20 -11.68 21.20
N GLN A 136 -31.45 -11.37 20.87
CA GLN A 136 -31.97 -10.00 20.84
C GLN A 136 -33.29 -9.90 21.62
N GLN A 137 -33.41 -8.85 22.43
CA GLN A 137 -34.69 -8.42 23.01
C GLN A 137 -35.39 -7.51 21.99
N LEU A 138 -36.68 -7.73 21.78
CA LEU A 138 -37.52 -6.96 20.87
C LEU A 138 -38.48 -6.09 21.69
N ASP A 139 -38.62 -4.84 21.26
CA ASP A 139 -39.60 -3.93 21.83
C ASP A 139 -41.04 -4.40 21.57
N VAL A 140 -41.97 -4.01 22.45
CA VAL A 140 -43.40 -4.33 22.31
C VAL A 140 -44.06 -3.74 21.05
N GLN A 141 -43.46 -2.70 20.45
CA GLN A 141 -43.83 -2.11 19.17
C GLN A 141 -42.80 -2.38 18.06
N PHE A 142 -41.92 -3.37 18.22
CA PHE A 142 -40.91 -3.71 17.22
C PHE A 142 -41.56 -4.18 15.89
N VAL A 143 -41.21 -3.48 14.81
CA VAL A 143 -41.51 -3.88 13.42
C VAL A 143 -40.19 -3.81 12.66
N GLY A 144 -39.72 -4.93 12.12
CA GLY A 144 -38.40 -4.99 11.49
C GLY A 144 -37.83 -6.40 11.31
N TRP A 145 -36.63 -6.45 10.75
CA TRP A 145 -35.88 -7.68 10.48
C TRP A 145 -34.84 -7.94 11.57
N VAL A 146 -34.90 -9.10 12.19
CA VAL A 146 -33.82 -9.66 13.02
C VAL A 146 -32.89 -10.45 12.10
N LYS A 147 -31.59 -10.12 12.10
CA LYS A 147 -30.59 -10.68 11.17
C LYS A 147 -29.49 -11.41 11.95
N ALA A 148 -28.92 -12.47 11.38
CA ALA A 148 -27.76 -13.17 11.92
C ALA A 148 -26.89 -13.79 10.81
N CYS A 149 -25.57 -13.68 10.96
CA CYS A 149 -24.61 -14.40 10.11
C CYS A 149 -24.64 -15.90 10.47
N VAL A 150 -24.88 -16.75 9.47
CA VAL A 150 -24.96 -18.21 9.59
C VAL A 150 -23.87 -18.92 8.79
N PHE A 151 -22.80 -18.20 8.42
CA PHE A 151 -21.69 -18.72 7.62
C PHE A 151 -21.09 -20.01 8.21
N GLY A 152 -21.07 -21.07 7.40
CA GLY A 152 -20.56 -22.39 7.78
C GLY A 152 -21.48 -23.20 8.71
N ALA A 153 -22.71 -22.75 8.99
CA ALA A 153 -23.69 -23.55 9.71
C ALA A 153 -24.34 -24.61 8.78
N GLN A 154 -24.51 -25.82 9.29
CA GLN A 154 -25.31 -26.86 8.62
C GLN A 154 -26.81 -26.71 8.93
N GLN A 155 -27.12 -26.20 10.13
CA GLN A 155 -28.48 -25.99 10.59
C GLN A 155 -28.55 -24.74 11.49
N ALA A 156 -29.63 -23.96 11.39
CA ALA A 156 -29.90 -22.81 12.25
C ALA A 156 -31.26 -22.96 12.96
N GLN A 157 -31.25 -22.97 14.28
CA GLN A 157 -32.44 -23.03 15.13
C GLN A 157 -32.77 -21.65 15.72
N ILE A 158 -33.93 -21.14 15.34
CA ILE A 158 -34.56 -19.92 15.85
C ILE A 158 -35.44 -20.30 17.03
N ILE A 159 -35.24 -19.69 18.20
CA ILE A 159 -35.99 -19.93 19.43
C ILE A 159 -36.67 -18.62 19.84
N LEU A 160 -37.99 -18.65 19.97
CA LEU A 160 -38.81 -17.50 20.34
C LEU A 160 -39.17 -17.52 21.82
N ARG A 161 -39.25 -16.33 22.42
CA ARG A 161 -39.85 -16.11 23.73
C ARG A 161 -40.77 -14.89 23.67
N GLY A 162 -42.00 -15.08 24.12
CA GLY A 162 -43.01 -14.02 24.22
C GLY A 162 -43.93 -14.25 25.42
N PRO A 163 -44.63 -13.20 25.88
CA PRO A 163 -45.50 -13.27 27.06
C PRO A 163 -46.76 -14.10 26.82
N TYR A 164 -47.10 -14.39 25.56
CA TYR A 164 -48.31 -15.12 25.17
C TYR A 164 -48.06 -16.62 24.92
N PRO A 165 -49.11 -17.47 24.90
CA PRO A 165 -49.01 -18.90 24.62
C PRO A 165 -48.45 -19.23 23.22
N ALA A 166 -48.77 -18.38 22.24
CA ALA A 166 -48.34 -18.49 20.84
C ALA A 166 -47.58 -17.22 20.39
N GLN A 167 -46.67 -17.38 19.44
CA GLN A 167 -45.92 -16.30 18.79
C GLN A 167 -46.06 -16.40 17.28
N ARG A 168 -46.00 -15.25 16.60
CA ARG A 168 -45.98 -15.17 15.13
C ARG A 168 -44.63 -14.72 14.59
N ILE A 169 -44.27 -15.31 13.46
CA ILE A 169 -43.25 -14.80 12.53
C ILE A 169 -43.96 -14.59 11.20
N ARG A 170 -43.77 -13.43 10.57
CA ARG A 170 -44.36 -13.14 9.27
C ARG A 170 -43.50 -13.64 8.11
N GLN A 171 -42.18 -13.47 8.19
CA GLN A 171 -41.25 -13.97 7.16
C GLN A 171 -39.97 -14.52 7.75
N ALA A 172 -39.37 -15.52 7.10
CA ALA A 172 -38.04 -16.03 7.39
C ALA A 172 -37.28 -16.24 6.08
N PHE A 173 -36.01 -15.87 6.05
CA PHE A 173 -35.24 -15.66 4.82
C PHE A 173 -33.79 -16.13 4.99
N SER A 174 -33.21 -16.83 4.01
CA SER A 174 -31.81 -17.26 4.01
C SER A 174 -31.11 -17.01 2.66
N ASP A 175 -29.80 -16.77 2.66
CA ASP A 175 -29.06 -16.19 1.52
C ASP A 175 -27.67 -16.84 1.30
N GLU A 176 -27.20 -16.99 0.05
CA GLU A 176 -25.85 -17.49 -0.33
C GLU A 176 -25.01 -16.48 -1.13
N MET A 177 -23.86 -16.89 -1.73
CA MET A 177 -23.02 -16.04 -2.60
C MET A 177 -23.01 -16.51 -4.07
N ALA A 178 -23.20 -15.60 -5.02
CA ALA A 178 -23.07 -15.85 -6.47
C ALA A 178 -22.50 -14.63 -7.24
N GLU A 179 -22.14 -14.82 -8.52
CA GLU A 179 -21.66 -13.78 -9.43
C GLU A 179 -22.77 -13.27 -10.39
N GLU A 180 -22.63 -12.03 -10.88
CA GLU A 180 -23.75 -11.11 -11.16
C GLU A 180 -24.28 -11.07 -12.63
N GLN A 181 -25.38 -10.32 -12.86
CA GLN A 181 -25.60 -9.66 -14.16
C GLN A 181 -26.63 -8.50 -14.29
N HIS A 182 -27.63 -8.32 -13.41
CA HIS A 182 -28.82 -7.49 -13.75
C HIS A 182 -29.41 -6.61 -12.61
N GLY A 183 -29.56 -5.30 -12.88
CA GLY A 183 -30.01 -4.29 -11.91
C GLY A 183 -31.43 -3.69 -12.07
N THR A 184 -31.80 -2.87 -11.08
CA THR A 184 -33.15 -2.32 -10.78
C THR A 184 -33.56 -1.08 -11.61
N LEU A 185 -34.85 -0.72 -11.60
CA LEU A 185 -35.42 0.39 -12.40
C LEU A 185 -34.74 1.75 -12.15
N ARG A 186 -34.44 2.11 -10.90
CA ARG A 186 -33.77 3.38 -10.57
C ARG A 186 -32.36 3.46 -11.17
N GLN A 187 -31.65 2.32 -11.19
CA GLN A 187 -30.33 2.19 -11.80
C GLN A 187 -30.45 2.32 -13.33
N ARG A 188 -31.41 1.61 -13.96
CA ARG A 188 -31.68 1.73 -15.41
C ARG A 188 -32.00 3.16 -15.86
N VAL A 189 -32.70 3.95 -15.05
CA VAL A 189 -32.97 5.37 -15.35
C VAL A 189 -31.70 6.23 -15.28
N ILE A 190 -30.81 5.97 -14.33
CA ILE A 190 -29.49 6.65 -14.25
C ILE A 190 -28.64 6.26 -15.48
N ASP A 191 -28.56 4.98 -15.81
CA ASP A 191 -27.82 4.48 -16.97
C ASP A 191 -28.36 5.09 -18.29
N LEU A 192 -29.69 5.22 -18.44
CA LEU A 192 -30.34 5.91 -19.57
C LEU A 192 -30.08 7.43 -19.61
N LEU A 193 -29.99 8.09 -18.45
CA LEU A 193 -29.75 9.52 -18.36
C LEU A 193 -28.30 9.87 -18.73
N PHE A 194 -27.33 9.06 -18.28
CA PHE A 194 -25.90 9.35 -18.46
C PHE A 194 -25.26 8.69 -19.70
N SER A 195 -25.99 7.80 -20.40
CA SER A 195 -25.60 7.30 -21.74
C SER A 195 -25.98 8.25 -22.90
N ARG A 196 -26.77 9.30 -22.66
CA ARG A 196 -27.27 10.22 -23.70
C ARG A 196 -26.57 11.58 -23.66
N VAL A 197 -25.99 11.99 -24.78
CA VAL A 197 -25.21 13.25 -24.89
C VAL A 197 -26.07 14.52 -24.77
N GLN A 198 -27.35 14.47 -25.19
CA GLN A 198 -28.20 15.67 -25.33
C GLN A 198 -28.87 16.17 -24.04
N LEU A 199 -28.63 15.55 -22.87
CA LEU A 199 -29.37 15.84 -21.63
C LEU A 199 -28.55 16.65 -20.58
N GLN A 200 -27.55 17.41 -21.02
CA GLN A 200 -26.57 18.08 -20.16
C GLN A 200 -27.16 18.99 -19.05
N PRO A 201 -28.24 19.78 -19.26
CA PRO A 201 -28.84 20.57 -18.18
C PRO A 201 -29.46 19.70 -17.08
N LEU A 202 -30.12 18.59 -17.46
CA LEU A 202 -30.74 17.64 -16.53
C LEU A 202 -29.69 16.81 -15.79
N GLN A 203 -28.64 16.36 -16.48
CA GLN A 203 -27.48 15.69 -15.87
C GLN A 203 -26.82 16.58 -14.81
N THR A 204 -26.54 17.84 -15.15
CA THR A 204 -26.00 18.84 -14.22
C THR A 204 -26.90 19.03 -13.00
N HIS A 205 -28.22 19.19 -13.21
CA HIS A 205 -29.18 19.35 -12.12
C HIS A 205 -29.23 18.13 -11.19
N VAL A 206 -29.30 16.92 -11.74
CA VAL A 206 -29.31 15.67 -10.96
C VAL A 206 -28.03 15.53 -10.13
N CYS A 207 -26.86 15.79 -10.72
CA CYS A 207 -25.60 15.84 -9.98
C CYS A 207 -25.61 16.93 -8.89
N THR A 208 -26.22 18.10 -9.10
CA THR A 208 -26.37 19.15 -8.06
C THR A 208 -27.17 18.64 -6.88
N GLN A 209 -28.33 18.03 -7.12
CA GLN A 209 -29.16 17.54 -6.03
C GLN A 209 -28.49 16.41 -5.24
N ILE A 210 -27.75 15.52 -5.91
CA ILE A 210 -27.04 14.41 -5.25
C ILE A 210 -25.88 14.93 -4.39
N ALA A 211 -25.02 15.79 -4.93
CA ALA A 211 -23.89 16.33 -4.17
C ALA A 211 -24.35 17.13 -2.95
N ASN A 212 -25.32 18.04 -3.12
CA ASN A 212 -25.87 18.86 -2.03
C ASN A 212 -26.67 18.01 -1.02
N ALA A 213 -27.26 16.88 -1.42
CA ALA A 213 -27.91 15.96 -0.50
C ALA A 213 -26.90 15.17 0.33
N LEU A 214 -25.79 14.75 -0.28
CA LEU A 214 -24.71 14.07 0.42
C LEU A 214 -24.05 15.00 1.44
N GLU A 215 -23.68 16.22 1.05
CA GLU A 215 -23.13 17.26 1.93
C GLU A 215 -24.01 17.49 3.17
N ARG A 216 -25.32 17.69 2.97
CA ARG A 216 -26.27 17.85 4.09
C ARG A 216 -26.36 16.62 4.99
N GLU A 217 -26.25 15.41 4.45
CA GLU A 217 -26.28 14.20 5.29
C GLU A 217 -24.96 13.99 6.02
N VAL A 218 -23.80 14.30 5.42
CA VAL A 218 -22.48 14.28 6.09
C VAL A 218 -22.46 15.22 7.29
N ILE A 219 -22.89 16.47 7.10
CA ILE A 219 -23.09 17.46 8.19
C ILE A 219 -24.05 16.90 9.25
N SER A 220 -25.16 16.29 8.82
CA SER A 220 -26.13 15.75 9.77
C SER A 220 -25.65 14.50 10.51
N LEU A 221 -24.77 13.68 9.93
CA LEU A 221 -24.15 12.52 10.56
C LEU A 221 -23.14 12.97 11.62
N ARG A 222 -22.28 13.93 11.27
CA ARG A 222 -21.28 14.54 12.16
C ARG A 222 -21.94 15.27 13.33
N ASP A 223 -22.73 16.31 13.05
CA ASP A 223 -23.15 17.29 14.07
C ASP A 223 -24.28 16.79 14.97
N ARG A 224 -25.09 15.84 14.50
CA ARG A 224 -26.23 15.28 15.25
C ARG A 224 -25.95 13.88 15.79
N GLY A 225 -24.73 13.36 15.62
CA GLY A 225 -24.34 12.02 16.08
C GLY A 225 -25.21 10.88 15.55
N LYS A 226 -25.84 11.07 14.38
CA LYS A 226 -26.67 10.02 13.75
C LYS A 226 -25.79 8.80 13.45
N ARG A 227 -26.25 7.61 13.83
CA ARG A 227 -25.58 6.34 13.53
C ARG A 227 -26.17 5.57 12.33
N ASN A 228 -27.13 6.17 11.62
CA ASN A 228 -27.81 5.54 10.50
C ASN A 228 -27.27 6.09 9.17
N TYR A 229 -26.46 5.29 8.48
CA TYR A 229 -25.81 5.65 7.22
C TYR A 229 -26.62 5.25 5.98
N SER A 230 -27.85 4.74 6.10
CA SER A 230 -28.60 4.19 4.96
C SER A 230 -28.86 5.21 3.85
N TYR A 231 -29.13 6.48 4.21
CA TYR A 231 -29.30 7.55 3.23
C TYR A 231 -27.98 7.93 2.55
N ALA A 232 -26.88 8.01 3.31
CA ALA A 232 -25.54 8.25 2.76
C ALA A 232 -25.10 7.10 1.83
N CYS A 233 -25.27 5.84 2.22
CA CYS A 233 -24.99 4.67 1.38
C CYS A 233 -25.86 4.65 0.11
N GLY A 234 -27.14 5.01 0.21
CA GLY A 234 -28.04 5.13 -0.94
C GLY A 234 -27.64 6.25 -1.91
N LEU A 235 -27.13 7.38 -1.39
CA LEU A 235 -26.56 8.46 -2.21
C LEU A 235 -25.23 8.04 -2.84
N MET A 236 -24.35 7.38 -2.08
CA MET A 236 -23.06 6.86 -2.57
C MET A 236 -23.25 5.85 -3.70
N HIS A 237 -24.14 4.86 -3.57
CA HIS A 237 -24.43 3.90 -4.64
C HIS A 237 -24.84 4.58 -5.96
N ILE A 238 -25.65 5.63 -5.88
CA ILE A 238 -26.05 6.43 -7.05
C ILE A 238 -24.84 7.18 -7.62
N LEU A 239 -24.03 7.77 -6.75
CA LEU A 239 -22.89 8.60 -7.12
C LEU A 239 -21.77 7.75 -7.77
N THR A 240 -21.44 6.58 -7.22
CA THR A 240 -20.50 5.61 -7.81
C THR A 240 -20.96 5.13 -9.19
N ARG A 241 -22.27 4.94 -9.41
CA ARG A 241 -22.85 4.61 -10.73
C ARG A 241 -22.78 5.76 -11.72
N ILE A 242 -23.06 7.00 -11.29
CA ILE A 242 -22.87 8.18 -12.15
C ILE A 242 -21.39 8.34 -12.52
N CYS A 243 -20.47 8.12 -11.58
CA CYS A 243 -19.03 8.14 -11.81
C CYS A 243 -18.51 6.96 -12.65
N ALA A 244 -19.32 5.93 -12.93
CA ALA A 244 -19.00 4.93 -13.95
C ALA A 244 -19.21 5.47 -15.39
N SER A 245 -19.79 6.66 -15.56
CA SER A 245 -19.95 7.34 -16.84
C SER A 245 -19.00 8.55 -16.94
N ARG A 246 -18.32 8.69 -18.08
CA ARG A 246 -17.45 9.85 -18.36
C ARG A 246 -18.17 11.20 -18.21
N LYS A 247 -19.46 11.27 -18.59
CA LYS A 247 -20.23 12.51 -18.45
C LYS A 247 -20.59 12.83 -17.00
N GLY A 248 -20.83 11.80 -16.18
CA GLY A 248 -21.03 11.94 -14.75
C GLY A 248 -19.78 12.42 -14.02
N THR A 249 -18.61 11.84 -14.34
CA THR A 249 -17.33 12.28 -13.75
C THR A 249 -16.98 13.71 -14.15
N GLU A 250 -17.12 14.10 -15.43
CA GLU A 250 -16.91 15.49 -15.88
C GLU A 250 -17.80 16.53 -15.14
N VAL A 251 -19.05 16.18 -14.82
CA VAL A 251 -19.99 17.08 -14.11
C VAL A 251 -19.69 17.18 -12.61
N PHE A 252 -19.13 16.12 -12.02
CA PHE A 252 -18.74 16.09 -10.61
C PHE A 252 -17.31 16.61 -10.36
N SER A 253 -16.36 16.42 -11.27
CA SER A 253 -14.98 16.89 -11.10
C SER A 253 -14.85 18.42 -11.18
N ALA A 254 -15.79 19.08 -11.87
CA ALA A 254 -15.97 20.53 -11.83
C ALA A 254 -16.41 21.08 -10.44
N ARG A 255 -16.47 20.24 -9.40
CA ARG A 255 -17.00 20.58 -8.07
C ARG A 255 -16.06 20.11 -6.96
N ASN A 256 -15.05 20.95 -6.72
CA ASN A 256 -14.05 20.76 -5.68
C ASN A 256 -14.62 20.32 -4.31
N TYR A 257 -15.82 20.81 -3.93
CA TYR A 257 -16.46 20.48 -2.65
C TYR A 257 -16.90 19.02 -2.49
N LEU A 258 -17.14 18.28 -3.58
CA LEU A 258 -17.55 16.89 -3.49
C LEU A 258 -16.41 16.01 -2.97
N LEU A 259 -15.17 16.24 -3.41
CA LEU A 259 -13.99 15.53 -2.88
C LEU A 259 -13.80 15.79 -1.38
N LEU A 260 -14.08 17.00 -0.91
CA LEU A 260 -14.06 17.34 0.53
C LEU A 260 -15.09 16.50 1.29
N THR A 261 -16.36 16.56 0.84
CA THR A 261 -17.51 15.85 1.43
C THR A 261 -17.24 14.34 1.52
N LEU A 262 -16.63 13.77 0.48
CA LEU A 262 -16.21 12.37 0.42
C LEU A 262 -15.09 12.08 1.42
N SER A 263 -14.03 12.90 1.46
CA SER A 263 -12.92 12.74 2.42
C SER A 263 -13.33 12.91 3.89
N GLU A 264 -14.37 13.70 4.15
CA GLU A 264 -14.95 13.88 5.48
C GLU A 264 -15.75 12.65 5.90
N LEU A 265 -16.65 12.16 5.04
CA LEU A 265 -17.45 10.96 5.31
C LEU A 265 -16.58 9.71 5.45
N LEU A 266 -15.41 9.66 4.79
CA LEU A 266 -14.45 8.56 4.89
C LEU A 266 -13.99 8.32 6.35
N LEU A 267 -13.86 9.37 7.17
CA LEU A 267 -13.30 9.26 8.52
C LEU A 267 -14.18 8.49 9.51
N PHE A 268 -15.50 8.59 9.37
CA PHE A 268 -16.45 8.11 10.40
C PHE A 268 -17.51 7.15 9.88
N SER A 269 -17.61 6.95 8.55
CA SER A 269 -18.59 6.03 7.97
C SER A 269 -18.17 4.56 8.10
N PRO A 270 -19.12 3.60 8.07
CA PRO A 270 -18.82 2.16 8.08
C PRO A 270 -18.05 1.74 6.82
N GLN A 271 -17.25 0.66 6.92
CA GLN A 271 -16.37 0.17 5.86
C GLN A 271 -17.02 0.08 4.47
N VAL A 272 -18.28 -0.37 4.37
CA VAL A 272 -19.02 -0.44 3.09
C VAL A 272 -19.12 0.93 2.41
N VAL A 273 -19.37 1.98 3.19
CA VAL A 273 -19.47 3.36 2.69
C VAL A 273 -18.06 3.90 2.39
N GLN A 274 -17.06 3.57 3.22
CA GLN A 274 -15.65 3.91 2.97
C GLN A 274 -15.15 3.33 1.63
N CYS A 275 -15.46 2.06 1.31
CA CYS A 275 -15.13 1.45 0.02
C CYS A 275 -15.79 2.19 -1.15
N GLN A 276 -17.10 2.48 -1.06
CA GLN A 276 -17.81 3.26 -2.08
C GLN A 276 -17.23 4.67 -2.26
N ILE A 277 -16.73 5.29 -1.19
CA ILE A 277 -16.03 6.58 -1.23
C ILE A 277 -14.69 6.46 -1.95
N LEU A 278 -13.87 5.46 -1.62
CA LEU A 278 -12.55 5.28 -2.25
C LEU A 278 -12.68 5.02 -3.76
N GLU A 279 -13.57 4.10 -4.17
CA GLU A 279 -13.90 3.87 -5.59
C GLU A 279 -14.39 5.13 -6.32
N THR A 280 -15.08 6.01 -5.59
CA THR A 280 -15.60 7.27 -6.14
C THR A 280 -14.47 8.29 -6.29
N ILE A 281 -13.63 8.45 -5.26
CA ILE A 281 -12.49 9.34 -5.27
C ILE A 281 -11.56 8.95 -6.43
N GLU A 282 -11.22 7.67 -6.59
CA GLU A 282 -10.42 7.15 -7.72
C GLU A 282 -10.97 7.64 -9.08
N LYS A 283 -12.26 7.41 -9.35
CA LYS A 283 -12.94 7.81 -10.60
C LYS A 283 -12.99 9.33 -10.80
N LEU A 284 -13.12 10.10 -9.72
CA LEU A 284 -13.14 11.57 -9.78
C LEU A 284 -11.74 12.16 -9.98
N LEU A 285 -10.69 11.56 -9.39
CA LEU A 285 -9.30 12.01 -9.56
C LEU A 285 -8.81 11.83 -11.00
N GLY A 286 -9.24 10.77 -11.70
CA GLY A 286 -8.92 10.57 -13.12
C GLY A 286 -9.42 11.64 -14.09
N VAL A 287 -10.29 12.56 -13.64
CA VAL A 287 -10.77 13.73 -14.41
C VAL A 287 -10.74 15.03 -13.58
N PHE A 288 -10.02 15.04 -12.46
CA PHE A 288 -9.87 16.23 -11.63
C PHE A 288 -8.85 17.17 -12.28
N SER A 289 -9.22 18.44 -12.40
CA SER A 289 -8.31 19.51 -12.80
C SER A 289 -8.29 20.55 -11.68
N PRO A 290 -7.11 20.89 -11.12
CA PRO A 290 -7.00 21.92 -10.10
C PRO A 290 -7.39 23.27 -10.69
N SER A 291 -8.65 23.64 -10.46
CA SER A 291 -9.16 24.97 -10.80
C SER A 291 -8.46 25.98 -9.90
N GLN A 292 -7.84 27.02 -10.47
CA GLN A 292 -7.22 28.09 -9.70
C GLN A 292 -8.26 28.73 -8.78
N THR A 293 -8.26 28.33 -7.50
CA THR A 293 -9.10 28.95 -6.49
C THR A 293 -8.57 30.35 -6.25
N THR A 294 -9.24 31.33 -6.85
CA THR A 294 -9.06 32.75 -6.56
C THR A 294 -9.13 32.93 -5.04
N LYS A 295 -8.03 33.36 -4.43
CA LYS A 295 -7.97 33.66 -3.00
C LYS A 295 -9.04 34.70 -2.67
N GLY A 296 -10.11 34.27 -2.00
CA GLY A 296 -11.06 35.18 -1.39
C GLY A 296 -10.33 35.94 -0.29
N ASN A 297 -10.17 37.25 -0.46
CA ASN A 297 -9.38 38.12 0.42
C ASN A 297 -10.14 38.50 1.72
N ASP A 298 -10.98 37.59 2.22
CA ASP A 298 -11.67 37.78 3.51
C ASP A 298 -10.68 37.51 4.66
N PRO A 299 -10.52 38.44 5.61
CA PRO A 299 -9.56 38.27 6.71
C PRO A 299 -9.99 37.13 7.64
N GLU A 300 -9.07 36.21 7.91
CA GLU A 300 -9.31 35.09 8.84
C GLU A 300 -9.51 35.63 10.28
N PRO A 301 -10.55 35.16 11.01
CA PRO A 301 -10.86 35.67 12.34
C PRO A 301 -9.84 35.24 13.39
N PHE A 302 -9.55 36.10 14.36
CA PHE A 302 -8.70 35.80 15.52
C PHE A 302 -9.47 35.08 16.63
N CYS A 303 -8.74 34.40 17.50
CA CYS A 303 -9.29 33.74 18.68
C CYS A 303 -9.61 34.78 19.76
N GLU A 304 -10.89 34.88 20.14
CA GLU A 304 -11.40 35.83 21.14
C GLU A 304 -11.00 35.49 22.58
N ASN A 305 -10.45 34.30 22.83
CA ASN A 305 -9.88 33.92 24.12
C ASN A 305 -8.38 34.27 24.21
N HIS A 306 -7.81 34.93 23.19
CA HIS A 306 -6.44 35.43 23.16
C HIS A 306 -6.42 36.95 22.90
N ASP A 307 -5.96 37.73 23.88
CA ASP A 307 -5.74 39.18 23.71
C ASP A 307 -4.46 39.51 22.89
N ASP A 308 -3.88 38.54 22.18
CA ASP A 308 -2.60 38.70 21.47
C ASP A 308 -2.73 39.30 20.06
N GLY A 309 -3.94 39.34 19.50
CA GLY A 309 -4.24 39.86 18.15
C GLY A 309 -3.51 39.11 17.02
N ARG A 310 -3.11 37.85 17.26
CA ARG A 310 -2.26 37.04 16.35
C ARG A 310 -2.70 35.59 16.25
N THR A 311 -3.26 35.01 17.31
CA THR A 311 -3.75 33.63 17.33
C THR A 311 -5.03 33.54 16.51
N LEU A 312 -5.01 32.78 15.41
CA LEU A 312 -6.18 32.59 14.54
C LEU A 312 -7.20 31.63 15.18
N ALA A 313 -8.48 31.89 14.93
CA ALA A 313 -9.55 30.98 15.28
C ALA A 313 -9.74 29.91 14.20
N GLN A 314 -9.94 28.67 14.64
CA GLN A 314 -10.18 27.50 13.79
C GLN A 314 -11.63 27.01 13.89
N VAL A 315 -12.33 27.34 14.98
CA VAL A 315 -13.74 27.02 15.21
C VAL A 315 -14.48 28.22 15.78
N TYR A 316 -15.70 28.46 15.29
CA TYR A 316 -16.71 29.27 15.95
C TYR A 316 -17.61 28.34 16.74
N CYS A 317 -17.78 28.58 18.03
CA CYS A 317 -18.73 27.83 18.84
C CYS A 317 -20.08 28.55 18.86
N GLU A 318 -21.14 27.93 18.32
CA GLU A 318 -22.48 28.53 18.25
C GLU A 318 -23.10 28.74 19.64
N VAL A 319 -22.73 27.89 20.60
CA VAL A 319 -23.22 27.96 21.99
C VAL A 319 -22.46 29.01 22.82
N CYS A 320 -21.12 29.03 22.73
CA CYS A 320 -20.29 30.03 23.41
C CYS A 320 -20.26 31.38 22.67
N ARG A 321 -20.75 31.44 21.43
CA ARG A 321 -20.73 32.58 20.51
C ARG A 321 -19.37 33.25 20.40
N SER A 322 -18.33 32.44 20.22
CA SER A 322 -16.94 32.90 20.20
C SER A 322 -16.09 32.16 19.18
N ASN A 323 -15.19 32.91 18.54
CA ASN A 323 -14.14 32.41 17.66
C ASN A 323 -12.96 31.88 18.51
N LEU A 324 -12.60 30.60 18.36
CA LEU A 324 -11.62 29.89 19.21
C LEU A 324 -10.56 29.15 18.38
N CYS A 325 -9.32 29.14 18.87
CA CYS A 325 -8.26 28.23 18.40
C CYS A 325 -8.44 26.83 19.01
N ARG A 326 -7.70 25.82 18.50
CA ARG A 326 -7.75 24.42 19.00
C ARG A 326 -7.59 24.32 20.52
N ASP A 327 -6.63 25.05 21.07
CA ASP A 327 -6.27 24.93 22.48
C ASP A 327 -7.32 25.58 23.38
N CYS A 328 -7.77 26.79 23.06
CA CYS A 328 -8.87 27.44 23.77
C CYS A 328 -10.18 26.68 23.65
N PHE A 329 -10.48 26.11 22.48
CA PHE A 329 -11.62 25.21 22.32
C PHE A 329 -11.50 24.01 23.27
N SER A 330 -10.37 23.30 23.25
CA SER A 330 -10.12 22.12 24.09
C SER A 330 -10.21 22.42 25.59
N ILE A 331 -9.72 23.59 26.03
CA ILE A 331 -9.74 24.03 27.43
C ILE A 331 -11.15 24.46 27.87
N LEU A 332 -11.81 25.33 27.11
CA LEU A 332 -13.16 25.83 27.44
C LEU A 332 -14.24 24.73 27.36
N HIS A 333 -14.01 23.71 26.53
CA HIS A 333 -14.91 22.58 26.34
C HIS A 333 -14.45 21.31 27.07
N LEU A 334 -13.42 21.41 27.94
CA LEU A 334 -12.92 20.30 28.76
C LEU A 334 -14.02 19.71 29.67
N ASN A 335 -14.92 20.56 30.18
CA ASN A 335 -16.05 20.18 31.03
C ASN A 335 -17.06 19.34 30.24
N LYS A 336 -17.49 18.20 30.79
CA LYS A 336 -18.41 17.25 30.14
C LYS A 336 -19.74 17.88 29.69
N LYS A 337 -20.19 18.97 30.32
CA LYS A 337 -21.38 19.74 29.88
C LYS A 337 -21.18 20.53 28.58
N ASN A 338 -19.95 20.90 28.28
CA ASN A 338 -19.60 21.80 27.17
C ASN A 338 -19.13 21.00 25.93
N ARG A 339 -18.71 19.74 26.09
CA ARG A 339 -18.17 18.89 25.00
C ARG A 339 -19.10 18.67 23.80
N SER A 340 -20.39 18.92 23.96
CA SER A 340 -21.42 18.78 22.91
C SER A 340 -21.92 20.13 22.40
N HIS A 341 -21.15 21.21 22.55
CA HIS A 341 -21.48 22.48 21.91
C HIS A 341 -21.37 22.36 20.39
N GLU A 342 -22.35 22.91 19.68
CA GLU A 342 -22.34 23.01 18.22
C GLU A 342 -21.22 23.97 17.77
N VAL A 343 -20.46 23.56 16.75
CA VAL A 343 -19.28 24.26 16.24
C VAL A 343 -19.29 24.35 14.71
N ARG A 344 -18.75 25.44 14.21
CA ARG A 344 -18.55 25.72 12.79
C ARG A 344 -17.07 26.00 12.53
N LEU A 345 -16.45 25.31 11.58
CA LEU A 345 -15.05 25.54 11.23
C LEU A 345 -14.84 26.92 10.58
N LEU A 346 -13.69 27.54 10.88
CA LEU A 346 -13.23 28.84 10.38
C LEU A 346 -11.89 28.67 9.68
N GLY A 347 -11.67 29.41 8.59
CA GLY A 347 -10.43 29.38 7.80
C GLY A 347 -10.69 28.99 6.35
N SER A 348 -10.41 29.92 5.44
CA SER A 348 -10.76 29.81 4.01
C SER A 348 -9.65 29.17 3.15
N SER A 349 -8.60 28.64 3.79
CA SER A 349 -7.35 28.19 3.15
C SER A 349 -7.21 26.66 3.08
N ASN A 350 -7.93 25.90 3.91
CA ASN A 350 -7.91 24.42 3.95
C ASN A 350 -9.14 23.75 3.30
N SER A 351 -9.98 24.49 2.58
CA SER A 351 -11.24 24.00 2.01
C SER A 351 -11.23 23.76 0.50
N ALA A 352 -10.05 23.71 -0.13
CA ALA A 352 -9.91 23.39 -1.55
C ALA A 352 -8.92 22.21 -1.73
N PRO A 353 -9.23 21.21 -2.57
CA PRO A 353 -8.25 20.19 -2.97
C PRO A 353 -7.03 20.86 -3.61
N GLN A 354 -5.87 20.69 -2.99
CA GLN A 354 -4.60 21.18 -3.54
C GLN A 354 -3.89 20.03 -4.25
N VAL A 355 -3.45 20.26 -5.48
CA VAL A 355 -2.54 19.37 -6.19
C VAL A 355 -1.24 20.13 -6.39
N GLU A 356 -0.15 19.57 -5.89
CA GLU A 356 1.20 20.10 -6.05
C GLU A 356 2.08 18.99 -6.64
N ILE A 357 3.01 19.36 -7.52
CA ILE A 357 3.85 18.41 -8.24
C ILE A 357 5.30 18.79 -7.95
N HIS A 358 5.96 17.92 -7.20
CA HIS A 358 7.34 18.01 -6.75
C HIS A 358 8.20 16.99 -7.51
N ASP A 359 9.52 17.12 -7.47
CA ASP A 359 10.42 16.17 -8.13
C ASP A 359 10.31 14.79 -7.45
N GLY A 360 9.67 13.85 -8.14
CA GLY A 360 9.38 12.51 -7.64
C GLY A 360 8.06 12.35 -6.86
N CYS A 361 7.31 13.41 -6.58
CA CYS A 361 6.10 13.32 -5.77
C CYS A 361 4.96 14.18 -6.33
N SER A 362 3.89 13.54 -6.80
CA SER A 362 2.60 14.21 -7.00
C SER A 362 1.82 14.12 -5.70
N ARG A 363 1.53 15.26 -5.07
CA ARG A 363 0.74 15.33 -3.84
C ARG A 363 -0.65 15.89 -4.07
N LEU A 364 -1.66 15.19 -3.56
CA LEU A 364 -3.04 15.66 -3.44
C LEU A 364 -3.37 15.82 -1.96
N ARG A 365 -3.63 17.05 -1.53
CA ARG A 365 -4.05 17.39 -0.17
C ARG A 365 -5.56 17.67 -0.15
N LEU A 366 -6.30 16.85 0.58
CA LEU A 366 -7.67 17.09 1.05
C LEU A 366 -7.64 17.37 2.57
N PRO A 367 -8.68 17.95 3.18
CA PRO A 367 -8.66 18.38 4.58
C PRO A 367 -8.25 17.29 5.58
N ASN A 368 -8.67 16.05 5.29
CA ASN A 368 -8.49 14.89 6.16
C ASN A 368 -7.72 13.73 5.50
N MET A 369 -7.22 13.93 4.26
CA MET A 369 -6.58 12.88 3.48
C MET A 369 -5.44 13.47 2.64
N LEU A 370 -4.22 12.96 2.83
CA LEU A 370 -3.07 13.27 1.98
C LEU A 370 -2.76 12.03 1.13
N VAL A 371 -2.67 12.23 -0.19
CA VAL A 371 -2.22 11.20 -1.14
C VAL A 371 -0.92 11.66 -1.78
N LEU A 372 0.10 10.83 -1.72
CA LEU A 372 1.42 11.06 -2.27
C LEU A 372 1.71 9.94 -3.28
N PHE A 373 2.14 10.28 -4.49
CA PHE A 373 2.30 9.31 -5.59
C PHE A 373 3.54 9.56 -6.43
N HIS A 374 4.31 8.50 -6.70
CA HIS A 374 5.52 8.53 -7.52
C HIS A 374 5.26 8.00 -8.94
N GLY A 375 5.19 8.91 -9.91
CA GLY A 375 4.71 8.61 -11.28
C GLY A 375 5.48 7.53 -12.06
N GLN A 376 6.75 7.27 -11.75
CA GLN A 376 7.55 6.27 -12.48
C GLN A 376 7.51 4.85 -11.87
N THR A 377 7.37 4.76 -10.54
CA THR A 377 7.40 3.47 -9.80
C THR A 377 6.01 2.97 -9.48
N LEU A 378 4.98 3.82 -9.67
CA LEU A 378 3.58 3.57 -9.32
C LEU A 378 3.33 3.30 -7.83
N ASN A 379 4.31 3.62 -6.97
CA ASN A 379 4.17 3.57 -5.52
C ASN A 379 3.50 4.84 -5.00
N GLY A 380 2.75 4.72 -3.91
CA GLY A 380 2.15 5.87 -3.23
C GLY A 380 1.84 5.61 -1.77
N LEU A 381 1.69 6.69 -1.02
CA LEU A 381 1.33 6.72 0.40
C LEU A 381 -0.01 7.45 0.55
N VAL A 382 -0.90 6.91 1.38
CA VAL A 382 -2.18 7.55 1.73
C VAL A 382 -2.25 7.69 3.24
N GLU A 383 -2.37 8.92 3.72
CA GLU A 383 -2.52 9.24 5.13
C GLU A 383 -3.91 9.83 5.42
N LEU A 384 -4.53 9.36 6.50
CA LEU A 384 -5.84 9.80 6.96
C LEU A 384 -5.72 10.49 8.32
N SER A 385 -6.20 11.73 8.42
CA SER A 385 -6.22 12.48 9.69
C SER A 385 -7.35 11.98 10.60
N VAL A 386 -6.99 11.55 11.81
CA VAL A 386 -7.93 10.86 12.73
C VAL A 386 -8.84 11.83 13.51
N ASP A 387 -8.51 13.12 13.55
CA ASP A 387 -9.30 14.16 14.23
C ASP A 387 -10.16 14.94 13.20
N PRO A 388 -11.49 14.72 13.13
CA PRO A 388 -12.37 15.37 12.14
C PRO A 388 -12.67 16.85 12.43
N LEU A 389 -12.26 17.38 13.59
CA LEU A 389 -12.37 18.80 13.94
C LEU A 389 -11.03 19.53 13.80
N PHE A 390 -9.92 18.85 14.06
CA PHE A 390 -8.56 19.42 13.99
C PHE A 390 -7.56 18.46 13.34
N PRO A 391 -7.67 18.21 12.02
CA PRO A 391 -6.89 17.21 11.31
C PRO A 391 -5.39 17.24 11.65
N THR A 392 -4.90 16.10 12.11
CA THR A 392 -3.48 15.86 12.41
C THR A 392 -2.73 15.62 11.10
N GLY A 393 -2.62 16.66 10.27
CA GLY A 393 -2.23 16.50 8.87
C GLY A 393 -1.66 17.74 8.17
N SER A 394 -1.22 18.77 8.90
CA SER A 394 -0.16 19.72 8.48
C SER A 394 -0.05 20.88 9.48
N SER A 395 1.15 21.15 9.99
CA SER A 395 1.42 22.36 10.77
C SER A 395 1.70 23.58 9.87
N PHE A 396 0.89 23.78 8.83
CA PHE A 396 1.06 24.83 7.82
C PHE A 396 -0.19 25.72 7.67
N HIS A 397 -0.53 26.43 8.75
CA HIS A 397 -0.64 27.91 8.73
C HIS A 397 -1.12 28.47 10.08
N ASN A 398 -0.26 28.43 11.11
CA ASN A 398 -0.16 29.59 11.99
C ASN A 398 0.91 30.49 11.38
N ARG A 399 0.46 31.42 10.55
CA ARG A 399 1.29 32.41 9.87
C ARG A 399 1.29 33.68 10.73
N PRO A 400 2.34 33.99 11.53
CA PRO A 400 2.53 35.37 11.91
C PRO A 400 2.74 36.14 10.60
N LEU A 401 1.92 37.16 10.37
CA LEU A 401 2.32 38.20 9.44
C LEU A 401 3.71 38.67 9.87
N ALA A 402 4.68 38.67 8.96
CA ALA A 402 6.05 39.06 9.27
C ALA A 402 6.08 40.56 9.59
N SER A 403 5.80 40.92 10.85
CA SER A 403 6.10 42.24 11.38
C SER A 403 7.61 42.42 11.29
N GLN A 404 8.04 43.43 10.56
CA GLN A 404 9.45 43.75 10.29
C GLN A 404 10.15 44.27 11.57
N ASN A 405 10.32 43.42 12.58
CA ASN A 405 11.00 43.73 13.84
C ASN A 405 11.69 42.46 14.38
N PRO A 406 13.03 42.34 14.28
CA PRO A 406 13.78 41.16 14.71
C PRO A 406 14.07 41.17 16.23
N SER A 407 13.05 41.44 17.05
CA SER A 407 13.21 41.68 18.48
C SER A 407 12.10 41.00 19.28
N ALA A 408 12.47 39.94 20.02
CA ALA A 408 11.66 39.24 21.01
C ALA A 408 10.35 38.56 20.53
N SER A 409 10.48 37.35 19.97
CA SER A 409 9.46 36.30 20.10
C SER A 409 10.08 35.02 20.66
N THR A 410 9.83 34.75 21.94
CA THR A 410 10.12 33.46 22.57
C THR A 410 9.23 32.39 21.97
N HIS A 411 9.73 31.69 20.95
CA HIS A 411 9.07 30.53 20.37
C HIS A 411 8.99 29.40 21.41
N LEU A 412 7.78 29.01 21.81
CA LEU A 412 7.60 27.78 22.57
C LEU A 412 7.98 26.57 21.69
N PRO A 413 8.65 25.55 22.24
CA PRO A 413 8.89 24.31 21.53
C PRO A 413 7.55 23.63 21.20
N SER A 414 7.47 23.01 20.03
CA SER A 414 6.36 22.12 19.70
C SER A 414 6.34 20.95 20.68
N ASN A 415 5.20 20.71 21.35
CA ASN A 415 5.01 19.55 22.23
C ASN A 415 4.85 18.21 21.46
N LYS A 416 5.37 18.13 20.23
CA LYS A 416 5.36 16.95 19.37
C LYS A 416 6.76 16.46 19.08
N CYS A 417 6.92 15.14 19.02
CA CYS A 417 8.12 14.49 18.52
C CYS A 417 8.41 14.97 17.10
N ARG A 418 9.66 15.36 16.89
CA ARG A 418 10.17 15.84 15.61
C ARG A 418 10.00 14.86 14.44
N PHE A 419 9.98 13.57 14.72
CA PHE A 419 10.00 12.49 13.73
C PHE A 419 8.59 11.92 13.50
N CYS A 420 8.02 11.27 14.52
CA CYS A 420 6.71 10.60 14.44
C CYS A 420 5.50 11.47 14.84
N GLU A 421 5.69 12.78 15.08
CA GLU A 421 4.69 13.73 15.57
C GLU A 421 4.00 13.41 16.92
N ALA A 422 4.30 12.27 17.55
CA ALA A 422 3.68 11.84 18.81
C ALA A 422 3.86 12.89 19.94
N PRO A 423 2.86 13.10 20.81
CA PRO A 423 2.96 14.09 21.88
C PRO A 423 4.07 13.74 22.88
N LEU A 424 4.87 14.75 23.24
CA LEU A 424 6.01 14.61 24.15
C LEU A 424 5.51 14.57 25.60
N SER A 425 5.93 13.55 26.34
CA SER A 425 5.47 13.25 27.70
C SER A 425 6.64 13.26 28.70
N GLY A 426 7.00 14.47 29.12
CA GLY A 426 8.03 14.73 30.14
C GLY A 426 8.99 15.86 29.75
N GLU A 427 9.54 16.56 30.74
CA GLU A 427 10.40 17.74 30.51
C GLU A 427 11.61 17.42 29.63
N THR A 428 12.28 16.28 29.84
CA THR A 428 13.42 15.83 29.03
C THR A 428 13.03 15.63 27.56
N GLN A 429 11.88 15.01 27.28
CA GLN A 429 11.40 14.79 25.92
C GLN A 429 11.09 16.11 25.21
N VAL A 430 10.52 17.10 25.91
CA VAL A 430 10.24 18.45 25.38
C VAL A 430 11.54 19.21 25.08
N LEU A 431 12.55 19.08 25.93
CA LEU A 431 13.89 19.67 25.73
C LEU A 431 14.61 19.07 24.51
N GLU A 432 14.62 17.74 24.41
CA GLU A 432 15.21 17.02 23.27
C GLU A 432 14.40 17.20 21.98
N GLY A 433 13.07 17.36 22.08
CA GLY A 433 12.13 17.43 20.95
C GLY A 433 11.79 16.05 20.35
N VAL A 434 12.03 14.97 21.09
CA VAL A 434 11.95 13.58 20.60
C VAL A 434 11.27 12.70 21.65
N CYS A 435 10.37 11.81 21.20
CA CYS A 435 9.67 10.88 22.10
C CYS A 435 10.55 9.69 22.54
N GLY A 436 10.04 8.87 23.45
CA GLY A 436 10.74 7.67 23.95
C GLY A 436 10.80 6.47 23.00
N HIS A 437 10.30 6.55 21.76
CA HIS A 437 10.39 5.42 20.81
C HIS A 437 11.84 5.16 20.38
N THR A 438 12.23 3.89 20.31
CA THR A 438 13.61 3.44 20.01
C THR A 438 14.13 4.00 18.70
N GLU A 439 13.33 3.90 17.63
CA GLU A 439 13.65 4.40 16.29
C GLU A 439 13.83 5.94 16.28
N CYS A 440 12.91 6.68 16.91
CA CYS A 440 13.03 8.13 17.05
C CYS A 440 14.30 8.54 17.81
N GLN A 441 14.70 7.75 18.82
CA GLN A 441 15.94 7.96 19.58
C GLN A 441 17.19 7.58 18.78
N GLU A 442 17.12 6.58 17.90
CA GLU A 442 18.20 6.25 16.95
C GLU A 442 18.38 7.34 15.89
N PHE A 443 17.28 7.82 15.31
CA PHE A 443 17.27 9.00 14.43
C PHE A 443 17.85 10.23 15.13
N ASN A 444 17.54 10.45 16.41
CA ASN A 444 18.08 11.59 17.18
C ASN A 444 19.62 11.56 17.29
N ARG A 445 20.24 10.39 17.38
CA ARG A 445 21.71 10.26 17.48
C ARG A 445 22.43 10.71 16.21
N ILE A 446 21.82 10.51 15.04
CA ILE A 446 22.39 10.87 13.73
C ILE A 446 21.88 12.22 13.20
N ALA A 447 20.80 12.77 13.76
CA ALA A 447 20.19 14.01 13.31
C ALA A 447 21.00 15.26 13.67
N CYS A 448 20.92 16.29 12.83
CA CYS A 448 21.43 17.60 13.18
C CYS A 448 20.63 18.21 14.34
N GLN A 449 21.36 18.60 15.40
CA GLN A 449 20.82 19.21 16.63
C GLN A 449 20.73 20.74 16.55
N LYS A 450 21.15 21.35 15.44
CA LYS A 450 21.09 22.81 15.23
C LYS A 450 19.66 23.23 14.86
N SER A 451 19.19 24.35 15.43
CA SER A 451 18.02 25.07 14.91
C SER A 451 18.45 26.04 13.79
N LEU A 452 17.61 26.15 12.77
CA LEU A 452 17.81 27.04 11.62
C LEU A 452 17.37 28.48 11.97
N PRO A 453 17.79 29.50 11.20
CA PRO A 453 17.40 30.90 11.45
C PRO A 453 15.89 31.19 11.46
N CYS A 454 15.09 30.31 10.87
CA CYS A 454 13.62 30.35 10.90
C CYS A 454 12.98 29.74 12.17
N GLY A 455 13.78 29.24 13.11
CA GLY A 455 13.33 28.59 14.35
C GLY A 455 13.10 27.08 14.27
N HIS A 456 12.95 26.51 13.07
CA HIS A 456 12.78 25.07 12.88
C HIS A 456 14.09 24.27 13.09
N ARG A 457 14.00 23.02 13.54
CA ARG A 457 15.17 22.13 13.72
C ARG A 457 15.66 21.58 12.38
N CYS A 458 16.98 21.59 12.14
CA CYS A 458 17.60 21.21 10.86
C CYS A 458 17.45 19.71 10.54
N CYS A 459 16.65 19.33 9.53
CA CYS A 459 16.42 17.93 9.14
C CYS A 459 17.60 17.20 8.46
N GLY A 460 18.76 17.85 8.41
CA GLY A 460 20.02 17.22 8.02
C GLY A 460 20.58 16.27 9.08
N ILE A 461 21.82 15.81 8.86
CA ILE A 461 22.55 14.91 9.77
C ILE A 461 23.57 15.67 10.64
N ALA A 462 24.01 15.03 11.72
CA ALA A 462 25.04 15.58 12.59
C ALA A 462 26.39 15.66 11.84
N GLY A 463 27.14 16.75 12.06
CA GLY A 463 28.47 16.94 11.49
C GLY A 463 28.53 17.64 10.12
N GLU A 464 27.41 17.99 9.51
CA GLU A 464 27.40 18.77 8.26
C GLU A 464 27.97 20.20 8.47
N GLU A 465 28.81 20.64 7.53
CA GLU A 465 29.38 22.00 7.49
C GLU A 465 28.26 23.04 7.33
N SER A 466 27.43 22.86 6.30
CA SER A 466 26.18 23.59 6.07
C SER A 466 24.99 22.73 6.48
N CYS A 467 24.07 23.31 7.26
CA CYS A 467 22.80 22.67 7.56
C CYS A 467 21.94 22.51 6.30
N LEU A 468 21.21 21.38 6.20
CA LEU A 468 20.11 21.22 5.25
C LEU A 468 19.13 22.41 5.34
N GLU A 469 18.63 22.83 4.17
CA GLU A 469 17.65 23.90 4.06
C GLU A 469 16.35 23.55 4.79
N CYS A 470 15.61 24.56 5.24
CA CYS A 470 14.41 24.33 6.03
C CYS A 470 13.28 23.73 5.18
N MET A 471 13.11 22.41 5.26
CA MET A 471 12.04 21.66 4.57
C MET A 471 10.61 21.99 5.08
N GLN A 472 10.48 22.88 6.06
CA GLN A 472 9.22 23.41 6.60
C GLN A 472 8.97 24.89 6.21
N CYS A 473 9.90 25.54 5.49
CA CYS A 473 9.70 26.92 5.04
C CYS A 473 9.57 26.95 3.52
N PRO A 474 8.40 27.35 2.96
CA PRO A 474 8.26 27.45 1.52
C PRO A 474 9.24 28.49 0.97
N ARG A 475 10.09 28.06 0.03
CA ARG A 475 10.97 28.91 -0.78
C ARG A 475 10.59 28.69 -2.24
N GLU A 476 10.53 29.75 -3.03
CA GLU A 476 10.33 29.58 -4.48
C GLU A 476 11.50 28.79 -5.06
N GLY A 477 11.21 27.72 -5.80
CA GLY A 477 12.22 26.85 -6.42
C GLY A 477 12.75 25.68 -5.58
N THR A 478 12.14 25.33 -4.44
CA THR A 478 12.43 24.03 -3.77
C THR A 478 11.79 22.87 -4.53
N SER A 479 12.59 21.86 -4.89
CA SER A 479 12.15 20.65 -5.60
C SER A 479 11.45 19.62 -4.72
N GLN A 480 11.80 19.58 -3.42
CA GLN A 480 11.25 18.68 -2.41
C GLN A 480 11.14 19.40 -1.04
N ASP A 481 10.16 19.01 -0.22
CA ASP A 481 9.97 19.51 1.14
C ASP A 481 9.73 18.37 2.16
N GLY A 482 9.36 18.73 3.41
CA GLY A 482 9.23 17.77 4.51
C GLY A 482 8.02 16.84 4.42
N ASP A 483 7.03 17.16 3.59
CA ASP A 483 5.82 16.35 3.39
C ASP A 483 6.00 15.30 2.26
N ASP A 484 7.04 15.40 1.43
CA ASP A 484 7.29 14.45 0.35
C ASP A 484 7.76 13.08 0.87
N VAL A 485 7.39 12.00 0.17
CA VAL A 485 7.82 10.62 0.53
C VAL A 485 9.26 10.39 0.12
N CYS A 486 10.04 9.70 0.95
CA CYS A 486 11.34 9.20 0.48
C CYS A 486 11.15 8.04 -0.50
N VAL A 487 11.51 8.28 -1.76
CA VAL A 487 11.33 7.37 -2.91
C VAL A 487 12.26 6.13 -2.90
N ILE A 488 12.93 5.88 -1.77
CA ILE A 488 13.74 4.68 -1.53
C ILE A 488 12.98 3.69 -0.63
N CYS A 489 12.38 4.17 0.47
CA CYS A 489 11.59 3.32 1.35
C CYS A 489 10.10 3.26 0.95
N PHE A 490 9.55 4.36 0.42
CA PHE A 490 8.10 4.56 0.20
C PHE A 490 7.21 4.41 1.45
N THR A 491 7.79 4.32 2.64
CA THR A 491 7.06 4.18 3.92
C THR A 491 6.77 5.51 4.59
N ASP A 492 7.73 6.44 4.57
CA ASP A 492 7.73 7.63 5.42
C ASP A 492 8.06 8.92 4.66
N ARG A 493 7.52 10.04 5.18
CA ARG A 493 7.84 11.40 4.73
C ARG A 493 9.32 11.75 5.01
N LEU A 494 9.91 12.64 4.21
CA LEU A 494 11.26 13.17 4.44
C LEU A 494 11.38 13.86 5.80
N GLY A 495 10.35 14.54 6.28
CA GLY A 495 10.35 15.15 7.61
C GLY A 495 10.44 14.15 8.77
N ALA A 496 10.04 12.89 8.56
CA ALA A 496 9.94 11.88 9.62
C ALA A 496 11.29 11.24 10.01
N ALA A 497 12.36 11.41 9.22
CA ALA A 497 13.68 10.88 9.55
C ALA A 497 14.82 11.79 9.03
N PRO A 498 16.05 11.65 9.54
CA PRO A 498 17.18 12.49 9.15
C PRO A 498 17.53 12.32 7.67
N CYS A 499 17.63 13.43 6.96
CA CYS A 499 17.78 13.49 5.51
C CYS A 499 19.15 14.00 5.09
N ILE A 500 19.52 13.72 3.84
CA ILE A 500 20.65 14.35 3.15
C ILE A 500 20.20 14.87 1.79
N LYS A 501 20.80 15.97 1.33
CA LYS A 501 20.61 16.53 -0.02
C LYS A 501 21.80 16.13 -0.88
N ILE A 502 21.54 15.29 -1.88
CA ILE A 502 22.53 14.86 -2.86
C ILE A 502 22.94 16.06 -3.72
N GLU A 503 24.17 16.08 -4.26
CA GLU A 503 24.68 17.15 -5.14
C GLU A 503 23.72 17.51 -6.29
N CYS A 504 22.99 16.53 -6.83
CA CYS A 504 21.95 16.75 -7.86
C CYS A 504 20.67 17.47 -7.37
N GLY A 505 20.64 17.95 -6.13
CA GLY A 505 19.55 18.74 -5.53
C GLY A 505 18.49 17.93 -4.78
N HIS A 506 18.41 16.62 -5.02
CA HIS A 506 17.37 15.74 -4.45
C HIS A 506 17.64 15.33 -3.01
N ILE A 507 16.58 15.14 -2.23
CA ILE A 507 16.60 14.84 -0.79
C ILE A 507 16.06 13.43 -0.53
N PHE A 508 16.78 12.66 0.28
CA PHE A 508 16.39 11.31 0.73
C PHE A 508 16.77 11.12 2.21
N HIS A 509 16.14 10.15 2.89
CA HIS A 509 16.60 9.76 4.23
C HIS A 509 18.01 9.20 4.18
N TYR A 510 18.84 9.59 5.15
CA TYR A 510 20.24 9.18 5.25
C TYR A 510 20.40 7.65 5.33
N ALA A 511 19.62 7.02 6.21
CA ALA A 511 19.64 5.57 6.39
C ALA A 511 19.25 4.81 5.11
N CYS A 512 18.29 5.33 4.35
CA CYS A 512 17.83 4.73 3.10
C CYS A 512 18.93 4.76 2.00
N VAL A 513 19.63 5.89 1.85
CA VAL A 513 20.76 5.99 0.90
C VAL A 513 21.90 5.06 1.31
N ARG A 514 22.27 5.01 2.60
CA ARG A 514 23.28 4.07 3.12
C ARG A 514 22.89 2.62 2.83
N ALA A 515 21.66 2.22 3.16
CA ALA A 515 21.19 0.85 2.97
C ALA A 515 21.22 0.41 1.49
N VAL A 516 20.95 1.31 0.54
CA VAL A 516 21.11 1.03 -0.91
C VAL A 516 22.59 0.83 -1.27
N LEU A 517 23.47 1.71 -0.81
CA LEU A 517 24.91 1.63 -1.10
C LEU A 517 25.59 0.42 -0.45
N GLU A 518 25.15 0.03 0.76
CA GLU A 518 25.66 -1.13 1.50
C GLU A 518 25.17 -2.47 0.89
N LYS A 519 23.92 -2.52 0.38
CA LYS A 519 23.38 -3.69 -0.35
C LYS A 519 23.96 -3.87 -1.76
N ARG A 520 24.42 -2.78 -2.39
CA ARG A 520 25.04 -2.76 -3.72
C ARG A 520 24.12 -3.25 -4.86
N TRP A 521 24.49 -4.33 -5.55
CA TRP A 521 23.82 -4.87 -6.73
C TRP A 521 23.20 -6.23 -6.44
N ASN A 522 22.10 -6.53 -7.15
CA ASN A 522 21.43 -7.83 -7.09
C ASN A 522 22.07 -8.80 -8.10
N GLY A 523 22.18 -10.08 -7.74
CA GLY A 523 22.83 -11.09 -8.58
C GLY A 523 24.37 -11.03 -8.55
N PRO A 524 25.06 -11.92 -9.29
CA PRO A 524 26.52 -12.01 -9.28
C PRO A 524 27.22 -10.92 -10.12
N ARG A 525 26.58 -10.43 -11.20
CA ARG A 525 27.12 -9.37 -12.08
C ARG A 525 27.22 -8.06 -11.29
N ILE A 526 28.42 -7.48 -11.26
CA ILE A 526 28.66 -6.14 -10.72
C ILE A 526 27.91 -5.13 -11.59
N LEU A 527 26.99 -4.37 -10.98
CA LEU A 527 26.22 -3.30 -11.60
C LEU A 527 26.32 -2.04 -10.73
N PHE A 528 26.37 -0.86 -11.35
CA PHE A 528 26.59 0.41 -10.63
C PHE A 528 25.38 1.35 -10.56
N ARG A 529 24.22 0.94 -11.11
CA ARG A 529 23.01 1.80 -11.15
C ARG A 529 22.49 2.19 -9.75
N PHE A 530 22.73 1.37 -8.73
CA PHE A 530 22.36 1.67 -7.35
C PHE A 530 23.09 2.88 -6.74
N MET A 531 24.19 3.34 -7.37
CA MET A 531 24.92 4.56 -6.98
C MET A 531 24.29 5.83 -7.54
N ASN A 532 23.28 5.72 -8.40
CA ASN A 532 22.62 6.85 -9.04
C ASN A 532 21.38 7.28 -8.25
N CYS A 533 21.10 8.59 -8.28
CA CYS A 533 19.88 9.18 -7.74
C CYS A 533 18.63 8.53 -8.37
N PRO A 534 17.68 8.01 -7.58
CA PRO A 534 16.46 7.40 -8.11
C PRO A 534 15.61 8.32 -8.99
N LEU A 535 15.72 9.65 -8.82
CA LEU A 535 14.87 10.65 -9.49
C LEU A 535 15.44 11.14 -10.81
N CYS A 536 16.73 11.50 -10.85
CA CYS A 536 17.38 12.07 -12.05
C CYS A 536 18.46 11.17 -12.69
N ASN A 537 18.75 10.00 -12.11
CA ASN A 537 19.79 9.06 -12.55
C ASN A 537 21.23 9.63 -12.59
N GLY A 538 21.48 10.84 -12.06
CA GLY A 538 22.83 11.36 -11.83
C GLY A 538 23.53 10.61 -10.68
N GLU A 539 24.87 10.55 -10.68
CA GLU A 539 25.61 9.92 -9.58
C GLU A 539 25.29 10.58 -8.23
N MET A 540 25.11 9.78 -7.17
CA MET A 540 24.99 10.32 -5.82
C MET A 540 26.36 10.75 -5.31
N GLU A 541 26.40 11.93 -4.70
CA GLU A 541 27.54 12.44 -3.93
C GLU A 541 27.00 13.20 -2.70
N HIS A 542 27.61 12.93 -1.54
CA HIS A 542 27.37 13.64 -0.29
C HIS A 542 28.48 13.34 0.73
N PRO A 543 28.99 14.32 1.53
CA PRO A 543 30.06 14.08 2.50
C PRO A 543 29.75 12.96 3.50
N GLY A 544 28.50 12.86 3.97
CA GLY A 544 28.08 11.87 4.97
C GLY A 544 28.00 10.41 4.49
N ILE A 545 28.18 10.13 3.19
CA ILE A 545 28.19 8.77 2.61
C ILE A 545 29.49 8.47 1.84
N ARG A 546 30.49 9.37 1.94
CA ARG A 546 31.77 9.27 1.23
C ARG A 546 32.53 7.99 1.57
N ASP A 547 32.37 7.51 2.80
CA ASP A 547 32.89 6.23 3.31
C ASP A 547 32.42 5.01 2.50
N LEU A 548 31.21 5.08 1.94
CA LEU A 548 30.65 4.05 1.06
C LEU A 548 30.94 4.33 -0.42
N ILE A 549 30.90 5.60 -0.85
CA ILE A 549 30.99 5.96 -2.26
C ILE A 549 32.43 5.86 -2.80
N GLU A 550 33.45 6.26 -2.05
CA GLU A 550 34.85 6.19 -2.53
C GLU A 550 35.29 4.76 -2.92
N PRO A 551 35.08 3.72 -2.08
CA PRO A 551 35.39 2.34 -2.46
C PRO A 551 34.60 1.85 -3.69
N LEU A 552 33.34 2.27 -3.83
CA LEU A 552 32.49 1.88 -4.94
C LEU A 552 32.88 2.58 -6.26
N LYS A 553 33.31 3.85 -6.19
CA LYS A 553 33.90 4.57 -7.34
C LYS A 553 35.21 3.94 -7.77
N ALA A 554 36.08 3.55 -6.83
CA ALA A 554 37.29 2.80 -7.14
C ALA A 554 36.98 1.47 -7.86
N LEU A 555 36.01 0.70 -7.37
CA LEU A 555 35.55 -0.53 -8.02
C LEU A 555 34.96 -0.28 -9.42
N LYS A 556 34.16 0.79 -9.59
CA LYS A 556 33.62 1.21 -10.89
C LYS A 556 34.74 1.50 -11.88
N THR A 557 35.77 2.23 -11.46
CA THR A 557 36.96 2.52 -12.27
C THR A 557 37.76 1.26 -12.60
N GLU A 558 37.96 0.34 -11.64
CA GLU A 558 38.64 -0.94 -11.87
C GLU A 558 37.92 -1.79 -12.94
N VAL A 559 36.59 -1.95 -12.81
CA VAL A 559 35.78 -2.73 -13.75
C VAL A 559 35.75 -2.06 -15.13
N LEU A 560 35.66 -0.72 -15.20
CA LEU A 560 35.70 0.04 -16.45
C LEU A 560 37.03 -0.15 -17.19
N GLN A 561 38.15 -0.02 -16.49
CA GLN A 561 39.49 -0.22 -17.04
C GLN A 561 39.68 -1.66 -17.55
N LYS A 562 39.29 -2.67 -16.76
CA LYS A 562 39.36 -4.08 -17.16
C LYS A 562 38.47 -4.39 -18.37
N SER A 563 37.26 -3.80 -18.43
CA SER A 563 36.33 -3.95 -19.55
C SER A 563 36.88 -3.34 -20.84
N LYS A 564 37.36 -2.09 -20.77
CA LYS A 564 38.00 -1.41 -21.91
C LYS A 564 39.20 -2.18 -22.43
N LEU A 565 40.10 -2.57 -21.54
CA LEU A 565 41.30 -3.34 -21.88
C LEU A 565 40.94 -4.66 -22.57
N ARG A 566 39.86 -5.33 -22.14
CA ARG A 566 39.36 -6.52 -22.83
C ARG A 566 38.76 -6.23 -24.21
N LEU A 567 38.06 -5.11 -24.38
CA LEU A 567 37.54 -4.69 -25.69
C LEU A 567 38.65 -4.39 -26.70
N GLU A 568 39.74 -3.78 -26.23
CA GLU A 568 40.98 -3.54 -26.99
C GLU A 568 41.62 -4.86 -27.43
N TYR A 569 41.85 -5.81 -26.52
CA TYR A 569 42.45 -7.11 -26.84
C TYR A 569 41.56 -8.03 -27.68
N ASP A 570 40.24 -7.90 -27.59
CA ASP A 570 39.30 -8.63 -28.44
C ASP A 570 39.17 -8.00 -29.84
N GLY A 571 39.84 -6.88 -30.12
CA GLY A 571 39.83 -6.19 -31.42
C GLY A 571 38.49 -5.55 -31.77
N MET A 572 37.66 -5.20 -30.78
CA MET A 572 36.28 -4.75 -30.98
C MET A 572 36.06 -3.24 -30.77
N MET A 573 37.14 -2.46 -30.63
CA MET A 573 37.05 -0.99 -30.48
C MET A 573 36.35 -0.32 -31.66
N ASP A 574 36.60 -0.80 -32.89
CA ASP A 574 36.02 -0.24 -34.13
C ASP A 574 34.76 -0.99 -34.61
N CYS A 575 34.07 -1.71 -33.72
CA CYS A 575 32.85 -2.44 -34.11
C CYS A 575 31.69 -1.48 -34.44
N GLN A 576 30.70 -1.97 -35.19
CA GLN A 576 29.54 -1.17 -35.60
C GLN A 576 28.76 -0.52 -34.44
N ALA A 577 28.79 -1.09 -33.24
CA ALA A 577 28.15 -0.51 -32.06
C ALA A 577 28.85 0.75 -31.54
N VAL A 578 30.16 0.90 -31.78
CA VAL A 578 30.95 2.07 -31.35
C VAL A 578 31.06 3.10 -32.48
N VAL A 579 31.17 2.64 -33.73
CA VAL A 579 31.46 3.51 -34.89
C VAL A 579 30.19 4.02 -35.61
N SER A 580 29.04 3.34 -35.48
CA SER A 580 27.80 3.76 -36.16
C SER A 580 27.11 4.92 -35.43
N PRO A 581 26.84 6.06 -36.08
CA PRO A 581 26.09 7.17 -35.48
C PRO A 581 24.66 6.83 -35.04
N ASN A 582 24.11 5.70 -35.52
CA ASN A 582 22.78 5.22 -35.16
C ASN A 582 22.80 4.26 -33.95
N SER A 583 23.95 4.04 -33.31
CA SER A 583 24.06 3.18 -32.12
C SER A 583 24.05 3.98 -30.82
N GLU A 584 23.47 3.39 -29.78
CA GLU A 584 23.46 3.94 -28.41
C GLU A 584 24.88 4.21 -27.87
N PHE A 585 25.86 3.40 -28.29
CA PHE A 585 27.26 3.49 -27.85
C PHE A 585 28.18 4.22 -28.84
N TYR A 586 27.63 5.05 -29.73
CA TYR A 586 28.43 5.83 -30.68
C TYR A 586 29.48 6.69 -29.96
N ASN A 587 30.75 6.50 -30.31
CA ASN A 587 31.92 7.08 -29.64
C ASN A 587 32.02 6.81 -28.11
N GLN A 588 31.42 5.71 -27.61
CA GLN A 588 31.44 5.32 -26.20
C GLN A 588 31.90 3.85 -26.01
N PRO A 589 33.15 3.49 -26.38
CA PRO A 589 33.66 2.13 -26.28
C PRO A 589 33.69 1.61 -24.83
N GLU A 590 33.91 2.47 -23.83
CA GLU A 590 33.87 2.09 -22.42
C GLU A 590 32.47 1.65 -21.96
N ALA A 591 31.42 2.37 -22.38
CA ALA A 591 30.04 2.02 -22.06
C ALA A 591 29.63 0.73 -22.77
N TYR A 592 30.02 0.56 -24.03
CA TYR A 592 29.84 -0.69 -24.78
C TYR A 592 30.53 -1.89 -24.09
N ALA A 593 31.77 -1.70 -23.61
CA ALA A 593 32.52 -2.75 -22.92
C ALA A 593 31.84 -3.17 -21.59
N MET A 594 31.34 -2.20 -20.82
CA MET A 594 30.62 -2.45 -19.55
C MET A 594 29.30 -3.20 -19.74
N GLU A 595 28.64 -3.01 -20.90
CA GLU A 595 27.41 -3.74 -21.21
C GLU A 595 27.69 -5.11 -21.84
N ARG A 596 28.73 -5.21 -22.67
CA ARG A 596 29.14 -6.46 -23.32
C ARG A 596 29.73 -7.49 -22.35
N TYR A 597 30.49 -7.05 -21.36
CA TYR A 597 31.27 -7.93 -20.48
C TYR A 597 30.70 -8.00 -19.07
N VAL A 598 30.64 -9.21 -18.54
CA VAL A 598 30.24 -9.44 -17.15
C VAL A 598 31.49 -9.50 -16.27
N TYR A 599 31.50 -8.66 -15.23
CA TYR A 599 32.43 -8.76 -14.13
C TYR A 599 31.68 -9.18 -12.86
N VAL A 600 32.36 -9.97 -12.04
CA VAL A 600 31.85 -10.56 -10.79
C VAL A 600 32.87 -10.31 -9.66
N GLN A 601 32.42 -10.21 -8.41
CA GLN A 601 33.28 -9.96 -7.26
C GLN A 601 33.76 -11.28 -6.63
N CYS A 602 35.07 -11.48 -6.52
CA CYS A 602 35.64 -12.68 -5.89
C CYS A 602 35.43 -12.66 -4.36
N HIS A 603 34.84 -13.71 -3.79
CA HIS A 603 34.58 -13.80 -2.35
C HIS A 603 35.86 -13.81 -1.49
N LYS A 604 36.95 -14.42 -1.99
CA LYS A 604 38.21 -14.55 -1.22
C LYS A 604 39.06 -13.28 -1.18
N CYS A 605 39.08 -12.49 -2.25
CA CYS A 605 40.00 -11.35 -2.39
C CYS A 605 39.30 -10.02 -2.71
N SER A 606 37.97 -10.01 -2.82
CA SER A 606 37.10 -8.86 -3.12
C SER A 606 37.35 -8.14 -4.44
N LYS A 607 38.33 -8.56 -5.25
CA LYS A 607 38.64 -8.00 -6.57
C LYS A 607 37.61 -8.41 -7.62
N ALA A 608 37.41 -7.55 -8.63
CA ALA A 608 36.60 -7.87 -9.80
C ALA A 608 37.36 -8.79 -10.78
N TYR A 609 36.70 -9.84 -11.26
CA TYR A 609 37.21 -10.72 -12.30
C TYR A 609 36.21 -10.95 -13.43
N PHE A 610 36.72 -11.37 -14.58
CA PHE A 610 35.94 -11.56 -15.80
C PHE A 610 35.08 -12.82 -15.72
N GLY A 611 33.77 -12.67 -15.93
CA GLY A 611 32.78 -13.75 -15.96
C GLY A 611 32.29 -14.14 -17.37
N GLY A 612 32.93 -13.63 -18.42
CA GLY A 612 32.51 -13.85 -19.81
C GLY A 612 31.66 -12.72 -20.40
N GLU A 613 31.08 -12.96 -21.57
CA GLU A 613 30.22 -11.99 -22.26
C GLU A 613 28.76 -12.10 -21.79
N SER A 614 28.06 -10.96 -21.70
CA SER A 614 26.66 -10.88 -21.26
C SER A 614 25.73 -11.78 -22.07
N ARG A 615 25.94 -11.92 -23.39
CA ARG A 615 25.15 -12.82 -24.26
C ARG A 615 25.28 -14.31 -23.92
N CYS A 616 26.31 -14.72 -23.18
CA CYS A 616 26.52 -16.10 -22.76
C CYS A 616 25.93 -16.39 -21.37
N GLN A 617 25.40 -15.37 -20.69
CA GLN A 617 24.70 -15.49 -19.43
C GLN A 617 23.23 -15.17 -19.66
N LEU A 618 22.36 -16.18 -19.60
CA LEU A 618 20.92 -15.95 -19.51
C LEU A 618 20.62 -15.10 -18.25
N PRO A 619 19.55 -14.29 -18.23
CA PRO A 619 19.17 -13.53 -17.05
C PRO A 619 18.97 -14.47 -15.86
N LEU A 620 19.93 -14.46 -14.92
CA LEU A 620 19.86 -15.25 -13.71
C LEU A 620 18.73 -14.70 -12.85
N ASP A 621 17.83 -15.58 -12.40
CA ASP A 621 16.81 -15.18 -11.45
C ASP A 621 17.50 -14.77 -10.13
N SER A 622 17.31 -13.52 -9.74
CA SER A 622 18.24 -12.78 -8.88
C SER A 622 18.26 -13.22 -7.40
N SER A 623 17.55 -14.30 -7.07
CA SER A 623 17.22 -14.75 -5.72
C SER A 623 18.00 -15.98 -5.22
N GLN A 624 18.74 -16.70 -6.07
CA GLN A 624 19.41 -17.97 -5.70
C GLN A 624 20.84 -18.11 -6.26
N TYR A 625 21.79 -17.34 -5.70
CA TYR A 625 23.22 -17.65 -5.88
C TYR A 625 23.96 -17.56 -4.55
N ASN A 626 25.01 -18.36 -4.39
CA ASN A 626 25.87 -18.36 -3.21
C ASN A 626 27.13 -17.52 -3.49
N PRO A 627 27.33 -16.36 -2.82
CA PRO A 627 28.52 -15.54 -3.04
C PRO A 627 29.83 -16.28 -2.78
N ALA A 628 29.86 -17.27 -1.89
CA ALA A 628 31.07 -18.03 -1.57
C ALA A 628 31.61 -18.88 -2.74
N GLU A 629 30.81 -19.12 -3.77
CA GLU A 629 31.19 -19.89 -4.97
C GLU A 629 31.75 -18.99 -6.09
N LEU A 630 31.68 -17.66 -5.94
CA LEU A 630 32.31 -16.71 -6.86
C LEU A 630 33.79 -16.54 -6.53
N ILE A 631 34.63 -17.37 -7.15
CA ILE A 631 36.08 -17.37 -6.95
C ILE A 631 36.79 -17.09 -8.28
N CYS A 632 37.68 -16.09 -8.31
CA CYS A 632 38.50 -15.82 -9.49
C CYS A 632 39.57 -16.90 -9.71
N GLY A 633 40.07 -17.05 -10.94
CA GLY A 633 41.08 -18.07 -11.27
C GLY A 633 42.39 -17.94 -10.48
N GLY A 634 42.76 -16.74 -10.02
CA GLY A 634 43.91 -16.55 -9.13
C GLY A 634 43.65 -16.90 -7.65
N CYS A 635 42.42 -17.30 -7.30
CA CYS A 635 42.00 -17.71 -5.95
C CYS A 635 41.34 -19.11 -5.90
N SER A 636 41.15 -19.75 -7.06
CA SER A 636 40.85 -21.18 -7.18
C SER A 636 42.16 -21.99 -7.20
N ASP A 637 42.10 -23.29 -7.50
CA ASP A 637 43.28 -24.15 -7.50
C ASP A 637 44.17 -23.89 -8.73
N VAL A 638 45.26 -23.14 -8.52
CA VAL A 638 46.27 -22.82 -9.54
C VAL A 638 47.24 -23.97 -9.86
N THR A 639 47.08 -25.13 -9.22
CA THR A 639 47.98 -26.28 -9.41
C THR A 639 47.92 -26.78 -10.85
N GLY A 640 49.03 -26.64 -11.59
CA GLY A 640 49.14 -27.03 -13.00
C GLY A 640 48.70 -25.95 -14.01
N ALA A 641 48.27 -24.76 -13.56
CA ALA A 641 47.93 -23.65 -14.44
C ALA A 641 49.18 -22.97 -15.03
N GLN A 642 49.14 -22.60 -16.31
CA GLN A 642 50.19 -21.78 -16.92
C GLN A 642 50.06 -20.31 -16.50
N ILE A 643 50.95 -19.86 -15.62
CA ILE A 643 51.01 -18.49 -15.10
C ILE A 643 51.67 -17.57 -16.14
N CYS A 644 51.08 -16.40 -16.38
CA CYS A 644 51.61 -15.45 -17.36
C CYS A 644 52.80 -14.67 -16.80
N GLY A 645 53.94 -14.67 -17.50
CA GLY A 645 55.11 -13.89 -17.11
C GLY A 645 54.91 -12.36 -17.09
N ARG A 646 53.86 -11.84 -17.74
CA ARG A 646 53.50 -10.40 -17.73
C ARG A 646 52.41 -10.03 -16.73
N HIS A 647 51.42 -10.89 -16.52
CA HIS A 647 50.22 -10.56 -15.73
C HIS A 647 49.95 -11.54 -14.58
N GLY A 648 50.89 -12.44 -14.27
CA GLY A 648 50.78 -13.42 -13.21
C GLY A 648 49.51 -14.28 -13.32
N VAL A 649 48.76 -14.32 -12.22
CA VAL A 649 47.46 -14.99 -12.09
C VAL A 649 46.26 -14.03 -12.16
N GLU A 650 46.48 -12.73 -12.38
CA GLU A 650 45.43 -11.70 -12.23
C GLU A 650 44.30 -11.86 -13.27
N TYR A 651 44.66 -12.26 -14.49
CA TYR A 651 43.72 -12.55 -15.58
C TYR A 651 43.68 -14.03 -15.92
N LEU A 652 43.95 -14.91 -14.94
CA LEU A 652 43.86 -16.36 -15.12
C LEU A 652 42.39 -16.77 -15.25
N GLU A 653 42.03 -17.33 -16.41
CA GLU A 653 40.69 -17.83 -16.71
C GLU A 653 40.67 -19.38 -16.68
N TYR A 654 39.55 -19.96 -16.27
CA TYR A 654 39.28 -21.40 -16.36
C TYR A 654 38.14 -21.67 -17.33
N LYS A 655 38.20 -22.81 -18.00
CA LYS A 655 37.11 -23.35 -18.82
C LYS A 655 36.06 -23.98 -17.91
N CYS A 656 34.78 -23.79 -18.23
CA CYS A 656 33.70 -24.56 -17.64
C CYS A 656 33.90 -26.06 -17.93
N ARG A 657 33.90 -26.90 -16.90
CA ARG A 657 34.07 -28.35 -17.04
C ARG A 657 33.12 -28.97 -18.06
N TYR A 658 31.89 -28.46 -18.14
CA TYR A 658 30.79 -29.04 -18.91
C TYR A 658 30.51 -28.38 -20.28
N CYS A 659 31.21 -27.31 -20.67
CA CYS A 659 31.05 -26.69 -22.00
C CYS A 659 32.27 -25.86 -22.45
N CYS A 660 32.26 -25.37 -23.68
CA CYS A 660 33.26 -24.44 -24.23
C CYS A 660 32.91 -22.99 -23.87
N SER A 661 32.84 -22.69 -22.57
CA SER A 661 32.59 -21.33 -22.06
C SER A 661 33.53 -21.03 -20.89
N ILE A 662 33.78 -19.74 -20.63
CA ILE A 662 34.58 -19.30 -19.48
C ILE A 662 33.79 -19.54 -18.20
N ALA A 663 34.46 -20.00 -17.16
CA ALA A 663 33.85 -20.26 -15.86
C ALA A 663 33.68 -18.97 -15.04
N VAL A 664 32.62 -18.95 -14.24
CA VAL A 664 32.25 -17.87 -13.31
C VAL A 664 32.30 -18.39 -11.87
N TYR A 665 31.78 -19.60 -11.64
CA TYR A 665 31.67 -20.23 -10.34
C TYR A 665 32.74 -21.31 -10.15
N PHE A 666 33.19 -21.48 -8.91
CA PHE A 666 34.05 -22.57 -8.46
C PHE A 666 33.39 -23.27 -7.27
N CYS A 667 32.79 -24.42 -7.53
CA CYS A 667 31.97 -25.15 -6.57
C CYS A 667 32.72 -26.40 -6.06
N PHE A 668 32.31 -26.88 -4.88
CA PHE A 668 32.82 -28.12 -4.25
C PHE A 668 34.34 -28.14 -4.00
N GLY A 669 35.03 -27.01 -4.15
CA GLY A 669 36.48 -26.90 -4.05
C GLY A 669 37.25 -27.55 -5.21
N THR A 670 36.57 -28.03 -6.26
CA THR A 670 37.19 -28.84 -7.33
C THR A 670 36.65 -28.61 -8.74
N THR A 671 35.62 -27.77 -8.95
CA THR A 671 34.94 -27.74 -10.27
C THR A 671 34.48 -26.35 -10.70
N HIS A 672 34.87 -25.98 -11.92
CA HIS A 672 34.56 -24.70 -12.54
C HIS A 672 33.32 -24.76 -13.45
N PHE A 673 32.36 -23.86 -13.22
CA PHE A 673 31.10 -23.75 -13.98
C PHE A 673 30.94 -22.36 -14.60
N CYS A 674 30.44 -22.28 -15.84
CA CYS A 674 29.81 -21.05 -16.35
C CYS A 674 28.40 -20.91 -15.76
N ALA A 675 27.82 -19.70 -15.77
CA ALA A 675 26.51 -19.44 -15.17
C ALA A 675 25.42 -20.44 -15.61
N SER A 676 25.20 -20.60 -16.92
CA SER A 676 24.15 -21.50 -17.43
C SER A 676 24.36 -22.99 -17.15
N CYS A 677 25.58 -23.42 -16.83
CA CYS A 677 25.88 -24.79 -16.36
C CYS A 677 25.85 -24.90 -14.83
N HIS A 678 25.98 -23.79 -14.10
CA HIS A 678 25.77 -23.75 -12.65
C HIS A 678 24.28 -23.95 -12.35
N ASP A 679 23.36 -23.31 -13.08
CA ASP A 679 21.90 -23.53 -12.91
C ASP A 679 21.48 -25.01 -12.99
N ASP A 680 22.15 -25.79 -13.86
CA ASP A 680 21.84 -27.19 -14.18
C ASP A 680 22.86 -28.16 -13.54
N PHE A 681 23.61 -27.72 -12.52
CA PHE A 681 24.75 -28.47 -11.98
C PHE A 681 24.37 -29.86 -11.47
N GLN A 682 23.20 -30.00 -10.84
CA GLN A 682 22.73 -31.28 -10.27
C GLN A 682 22.64 -32.37 -11.35
N ARG A 683 22.09 -32.02 -12.52
CA ARG A 683 22.01 -32.92 -13.65
C ARG A 683 23.38 -33.14 -14.27
N LEU A 684 24.14 -32.06 -14.54
CA LEU A 684 25.42 -32.14 -15.24
C LEU A 684 26.48 -32.95 -14.48
N VAL A 685 26.55 -32.84 -13.15
CA VAL A 685 27.46 -33.62 -12.31
C VAL A 685 27.11 -35.11 -12.32
N SER A 686 25.83 -35.46 -12.51
CA SER A 686 25.36 -36.86 -12.59
C SER A 686 25.61 -37.53 -13.95
N LEU A 687 25.91 -36.76 -15.01
CA LEU A 687 26.11 -37.31 -16.36
C LEU A 687 27.46 -38.04 -16.48
N PRO A 688 27.47 -39.31 -16.93
CA PRO A 688 28.70 -40.01 -17.29
C PRO A 688 29.50 -39.24 -18.37
N LYS A 689 30.84 -39.17 -18.21
CA LYS A 689 31.74 -38.45 -19.14
C LYS A 689 31.49 -38.75 -20.63
N HIS A 690 31.12 -39.98 -20.97
CA HIS A 690 30.90 -40.40 -22.37
C HIS A 690 29.61 -39.85 -23.01
N LEU A 691 28.69 -39.29 -22.22
CA LEU A 691 27.46 -38.64 -22.69
C LEU A 691 27.59 -37.10 -22.78
N LEU A 692 28.75 -36.53 -22.41
CA LEU A 692 28.99 -35.10 -22.55
C LEU A 692 29.29 -34.73 -24.01
N PRO A 693 28.81 -33.56 -24.49
CA PRO A 693 29.04 -33.12 -25.86
C PRO A 693 30.54 -32.94 -26.15
N LYS A 694 30.94 -33.21 -27.38
CA LYS A 694 32.31 -32.97 -27.86
C LYS A 694 32.45 -31.49 -28.23
N CYS A 695 33.69 -31.00 -28.27
CA CYS A 695 33.96 -29.68 -28.82
C CYS A 695 33.48 -29.63 -30.29
N PRO A 696 32.66 -28.65 -30.70
CA PRO A 696 32.21 -27.47 -29.95
C PRO A 696 31.01 -27.75 -29.01
N ALA A 697 31.20 -27.55 -27.70
CA ALA A 697 30.20 -27.83 -26.67
C ALA A 697 29.54 -26.55 -26.13
N GLY A 698 28.22 -26.45 -26.20
CA GLY A 698 27.42 -25.39 -25.60
C GLY A 698 27.04 -25.67 -24.14
N PRO A 699 26.50 -24.69 -23.41
CA PRO A 699 26.03 -24.88 -22.03
C PRO A 699 24.94 -25.96 -21.89
N ARG A 700 24.72 -26.43 -20.66
CA ARG A 700 23.70 -27.45 -20.31
C ARG A 700 23.83 -28.76 -21.13
N ALA A 701 25.06 -29.15 -21.44
CA ALA A 701 25.42 -30.32 -22.26
C ALA A 701 24.83 -30.30 -23.69
N THR A 702 24.77 -29.12 -24.30
CA THR A 702 24.29 -28.95 -25.69
C THR A 702 25.44 -29.17 -26.69
N GLN A 703 25.22 -29.93 -27.77
CA GLN A 703 26.16 -30.02 -28.88
C GLN A 703 25.94 -28.83 -29.83
N LEU A 704 27.00 -28.10 -30.20
CA LEU A 704 26.92 -27.04 -31.21
C LEU A 704 27.27 -27.59 -32.59
N GLU A 705 26.85 -26.88 -33.64
CA GLU A 705 27.16 -27.22 -35.04
C GLU A 705 28.66 -26.99 -35.34
N ASP A 706 29.28 -27.90 -36.08
CA ASP A 706 30.74 -27.94 -36.30
C ASP A 706 31.29 -26.78 -37.16
N ALA A 707 30.43 -25.97 -37.77
CA ALA A 707 30.80 -24.99 -38.80
C ALA A 707 31.61 -23.76 -38.30
N ALA A 708 31.67 -23.50 -36.99
CA ALA A 708 32.25 -22.28 -36.42
C ALA A 708 33.54 -22.49 -35.60
N GLY A 709 34.00 -23.73 -35.41
CA GLY A 709 35.13 -24.06 -34.53
C GLY A 709 34.83 -23.92 -33.03
N CYS A 710 35.84 -24.10 -32.18
CA CYS A 710 35.69 -23.99 -30.73
C CYS A 710 35.34 -22.55 -30.31
N PRO A 711 34.27 -22.30 -29.52
CA PRO A 711 33.93 -20.96 -29.02
C PRO A 711 35.05 -20.27 -28.21
N LEU A 712 35.94 -21.05 -27.58
CA LEU A 712 37.11 -20.54 -26.84
C LEU A 712 38.34 -20.29 -27.72
N LYS A 713 38.27 -20.62 -29.02
CA LYS A 713 39.34 -20.50 -30.04
C LYS A 713 40.68 -21.13 -29.63
N LEU A 714 40.64 -22.25 -28.92
CA LEU A 714 41.82 -22.95 -28.42
C LEU A 714 41.58 -24.46 -28.33
N GLU A 715 42.66 -25.24 -28.36
CA GLU A 715 42.65 -26.67 -28.07
C GLU A 715 42.60 -26.90 -26.55
N HIS A 716 41.71 -27.77 -26.11
CA HIS A 716 41.52 -28.12 -24.70
C HIS A 716 41.15 -29.61 -24.53
N PRO A 717 41.32 -30.20 -23.33
CA PRO A 717 40.84 -31.54 -23.00
C PRO A 717 39.34 -31.74 -23.25
N ALA A 718 38.92 -33.01 -23.20
CA ALA A 718 37.53 -33.38 -23.40
C ALA A 718 36.59 -32.76 -22.34
N THR A 719 35.32 -32.55 -22.73
CA THR A 719 34.27 -32.10 -21.80
C THR A 719 34.15 -33.07 -20.63
N GLY A 720 34.08 -32.55 -19.40
CA GLY A 720 34.15 -33.32 -18.16
C GLY A 720 35.47 -33.20 -17.40
N GLU A 721 36.43 -32.41 -17.91
CA GLU A 721 37.76 -32.20 -17.32
C GLU A 721 38.02 -30.71 -17.05
N GLU A 722 38.76 -30.46 -15.97
CA GLU A 722 39.19 -29.11 -15.56
C GLU A 722 40.32 -28.62 -16.45
N PHE A 723 40.27 -27.34 -16.85
CA PHE A 723 41.29 -26.77 -17.71
C PHE A 723 41.49 -25.28 -17.43
N ALA A 724 42.70 -24.94 -16.98
CA ALA A 724 43.16 -23.56 -16.88
C ALA A 724 43.49 -23.05 -18.29
N ILE A 725 42.81 -21.99 -18.73
CA ILE A 725 43.01 -21.39 -20.06
C ILE A 725 44.27 -20.52 -20.11
N GLY A 726 44.78 -20.11 -18.93
CA GLY A 726 45.87 -19.14 -18.83
C GLY A 726 45.35 -17.70 -18.84
N CYS A 727 46.18 -16.77 -19.29
CA CYS A 727 45.85 -15.33 -19.25
C CYS A 727 44.86 -14.94 -20.36
N GLY A 728 43.64 -14.58 -19.95
CA GLY A 728 42.54 -14.21 -20.84
C GLY A 728 42.84 -13.03 -21.78
N ILE A 729 43.72 -12.12 -21.35
CA ILE A 729 44.26 -11.01 -22.15
C ILE A 729 45.25 -11.52 -23.22
N CYS A 730 46.29 -12.26 -22.81
CA CYS A 730 47.36 -12.63 -23.73
C CYS A 730 46.93 -13.64 -24.79
N ARG A 731 45.90 -14.48 -24.51
CA ARG A 731 45.35 -15.44 -25.47
C ARG A 731 44.91 -14.78 -26.78
N ASN A 732 44.33 -13.58 -26.72
CA ASN A 732 43.77 -12.92 -27.91
C ASN A 732 44.84 -12.14 -28.70
N LEU A 733 46.05 -11.97 -28.14
CA LEU A 733 47.23 -11.49 -28.87
C LEU A 733 47.90 -12.58 -29.71
N SER A 734 47.83 -13.86 -29.33
CA SER A 734 48.39 -14.97 -30.13
C SER A 734 47.62 -15.28 -31.43
N THR A 735 46.61 -14.48 -31.74
CA THR A 735 45.88 -14.47 -33.03
C THR A 735 46.28 -13.33 -33.96
N PHE A 736 47.36 -12.58 -33.64
CA PHE A 736 48.00 -11.58 -34.51
C PHE A 736 49.37 -12.07 -34.99
#